data_AF-A0AAE9MUU4-F1
#
_entry.id   AF-A0AAE9MUU4-F1
#
_cell.length_a   1.000
_cell.length_b   1.000
_cell.length_c   1.000
_cell.angle_alpha   90.00
_cell.angle_beta   90.00
_cell.angle_gamma   90.00
#
_symmetry.space_group_name_H-M   'P 1'
#
loop_
_entity.id
_entity.type
_entity.pdbx_description
1 polymer ?
#
loop_
_entity_poly.entity_id
_entity_poly.type
_entity_poly.pdbx_seq_one_letter_code
_entity_poly.pdbx_strand_id
1 'polypeptide(L)'
;MNKRRFILSILIGIFSVSAFSKGAAEKDYASANSYFEASENTATLENIVEVIEAKPESIESGISLARKTMKNQAEFQQTFHELIALLKENPNNNIQRIAMIDKMEALESDIDPVLKEFLDKLKISSFYAIYRIKFNDIMNEGNALIKSQKYNDASKTFVKGLSMYDGESLNEDEYNRINNILSNSLDSVKSDTEQYEKTYAEFISDLNKYGNKAFSSAPSSIEKELNNLKNSASRLRSITGSLVRSGAVLKQIYSNEKKINSDAEETILPFAYRLTIGRDSAKEYEGIEGAMEAGVYEPLYTLLDRHWAEIERLWFESCNTFNFENDIPIQKNISLIEFHLKNLIEIYSLINTRSDSRFVKSVDTQSKKRNSFAELGNIINSTKEYYSRFLVLREKVERSPETYTGSSDELRNPNNVKITDLKAKIKELDGMIASINQLSQFLSVHKENDLAKEEEVLQSKQKLFLDNLDKTRLICYEEIAIINNKSGNQALAETKQRYDNFKNDVDKQKNENSDKTTPAEIRKELLSLNEIVNLDIRLLNDFIKNTDPSVEETSKIFAENKNGIEKTIDSLKNLSSVIETDLADTESILLKIQLAKNEVDLRFEEAKRNLASGNFAAARRSIELSRTRTNNALELEENSEYRSMTDERLDKLGKEINDAENTVVVKDVREYLEKAKRDYFNTDFRQAEETLISARSRWAVTHVDPNEEVENWLTIVSTADTLKTGRTIPVSAPLYPQMIQLLNNANQLYLDAEQKIKSGQQKSALTDLNQAKDNIRQVLLIFPYNEIAGQLSLKIDKLIDPANFNEQFRRKVQTIRNDYKRNSQQAYSELLNLYSIDKNFSGLAALKDEIEIYLGLKFPSPNLKAIAESADLTKSAQAIYNSGDSLSFPIAIQQLDTAIKLNPQNVDAIQLKDSIQMSMGGAAVIVLSASDEAKYQQAIAELQRGNKIIAAALVEQLMQSPNARNSAKVRELKKRIDALL
;
A
#
# COMPACT_ATOMS: atom_id res chain seq x y z
N MET A 1 62.80 -6.38 -132.50
CA MET A 1 64.06 -7.12 -132.79
C MET A 1 65.16 -6.51 -131.94
N ASN A 2 66.07 -7.32 -131.38
CA ASN A 2 67.45 -6.93 -131.04
C ASN A 2 67.75 -5.47 -130.66
N LYS A 3 67.97 -5.19 -129.36
CA LYS A 3 68.96 -4.17 -128.93
C LYS A 3 69.69 -4.59 -127.63
N ARG A 4 69.02 -5.25 -126.67
CA ARG A 4 69.66 -5.75 -125.44
C ARG A 4 70.69 -6.88 -125.62
N ARG A 5 70.62 -7.66 -126.71
CA ARG A 5 71.65 -8.68 -127.04
C ARG A 5 72.82 -8.16 -127.89
N PHE A 6 72.73 -6.94 -128.41
CA PHE A 6 73.82 -6.31 -129.17
C PHE A 6 74.86 -5.65 -128.24
N ILE A 7 74.40 -5.15 -127.08
CA ILE A 7 75.24 -4.48 -126.07
C ILE A 7 76.19 -5.47 -125.36
N LEU A 8 75.84 -6.75 -125.26
CA LEU A 8 76.71 -7.77 -124.68
C LEU A 8 77.84 -8.24 -125.62
N SER A 9 77.78 -7.88 -126.91
CA SER A 9 78.74 -8.36 -127.93
C SER A 9 79.87 -7.36 -128.25
N ILE A 10 79.84 -6.14 -127.67
CA ILE A 10 80.86 -5.09 -127.86
C ILE A 10 81.82 -4.97 -126.64
N LEU A 11 81.63 -5.80 -125.61
CA LEU A 11 82.37 -5.70 -124.34
C LEU A 11 83.56 -6.68 -124.18
N ILE A 12 83.89 -7.46 -125.22
CA ILE A 12 85.10 -8.29 -125.26
C ILE A 12 86.02 -7.76 -126.37
N GLY A 13 86.90 -6.84 -126.00
CA GLY A 13 87.97 -6.36 -126.86
C GLY A 13 88.18 -4.85 -126.77
N ILE A 14 89.02 -4.43 -125.82
CA ILE A 14 90.11 -3.44 -125.96
C ILE A 14 90.55 -3.05 -124.55
N PHE A 15 91.62 -3.69 -124.10
CA PHE A 15 92.54 -3.15 -123.10
C PHE A 15 93.52 -2.23 -123.85
N SER A 16 93.91 -1.14 -123.19
CA SER A 16 95.16 -0.39 -123.40
C SER A 16 95.24 0.60 -124.58
N VAL A 17 94.86 1.87 -124.35
CA VAL A 17 95.61 3.04 -124.84
C VAL A 17 95.53 4.16 -123.80
N SER A 18 96.67 4.72 -123.45
CA SER A 18 96.88 5.81 -122.51
C SER A 18 96.72 7.20 -123.13
N ALA A 19 95.94 8.04 -122.42
CA ALA A 19 96.00 9.50 -122.28
C ALA A 19 96.35 10.40 -123.48
N PHE A 20 95.35 11.16 -123.96
CA PHE A 20 95.49 12.49 -124.58
C PHE A 20 94.42 13.47 -124.03
N SER A 21 94.57 14.77 -124.31
CA SER A 21 94.21 15.93 -123.48
C SER A 21 92.73 16.13 -123.04
N LYS A 22 92.56 16.72 -121.84
CA LYS A 22 91.44 16.55 -120.89
C LYS A 22 90.51 17.78 -120.71
N GLY A 23 90.24 18.58 -121.74
CA GLY A 23 89.57 19.90 -121.55
C GLY A 23 88.30 20.19 -122.35
N ALA A 24 88.06 19.54 -123.49
CA ALA A 24 86.95 19.90 -124.38
C ALA A 24 85.68 19.03 -124.22
N ALA A 25 85.83 17.79 -123.75
CA ALA A 25 84.76 16.78 -123.73
C ALA A 25 83.77 16.91 -122.54
N GLU A 26 84.03 17.77 -121.55
CA GLU A 26 83.13 17.94 -120.38
C GLU A 26 81.90 18.81 -120.69
N LYS A 27 81.99 19.73 -121.66
CA LYS A 27 80.86 20.59 -122.08
C LYS A 27 79.77 19.84 -122.83
N ASP A 28 80.10 18.71 -123.47
CA ASP A 28 79.15 17.94 -124.26
C ASP A 28 78.08 17.25 -123.40
N TYR A 29 78.33 17.08 -122.09
CA TYR A 29 77.44 16.43 -121.13
C TYR A 29 76.76 17.41 -120.15
N ALA A 30 76.63 18.69 -120.50
CA ALA A 30 76.07 19.71 -119.60
C ALA A 30 74.65 19.37 -119.10
N SER A 31 73.77 18.88 -119.98
CA SER A 31 72.41 18.45 -119.62
C SER A 31 72.42 17.21 -118.72
N ALA A 32 73.20 16.18 -119.05
CA ALA A 32 73.40 15.01 -118.19
C ALA A 32 73.97 15.36 -116.81
N ASN A 33 74.91 16.31 -116.72
CA ASN A 33 75.41 16.81 -115.44
C ASN A 33 74.34 17.56 -114.65
N SER A 34 73.48 18.34 -115.31
CA SER A 34 72.36 19.01 -114.65
C SER A 34 71.37 18.01 -114.06
N TYR A 35 71.03 16.95 -114.80
CA TYR A 35 70.19 15.86 -114.28
C TYR A 35 70.89 15.11 -113.15
N PHE A 36 72.20 14.89 -113.24
CA PHE A 36 72.97 14.22 -112.20
C PHE A 36 73.02 15.04 -110.90
N GLU A 37 73.20 16.35 -111.01
CA GLU A 37 73.15 17.28 -109.86
C GLU A 37 71.74 17.37 -109.24
N ALA A 38 70.70 17.23 -110.06
CA ALA A 38 69.31 17.10 -109.59
C ALA A 38 68.98 15.69 -109.05
N SER A 39 69.94 14.76 -109.08
CA SER A 39 69.77 13.33 -108.71
C SER A 39 68.75 12.58 -109.58
N GLU A 40 68.47 13.06 -110.79
CA GLU A 40 67.63 12.41 -111.79
C GLU A 40 68.48 11.39 -112.56
N ASN A 41 68.81 10.27 -111.92
CA ASN A 41 69.83 9.33 -112.42
C ASN A 41 69.38 8.62 -113.69
N THR A 42 68.09 8.33 -113.84
CA THR A 42 67.56 7.68 -115.04
C THR A 42 67.63 8.64 -116.22
N ALA A 43 67.19 9.88 -116.04
CA ALA A 43 67.33 10.95 -117.04
C ALA A 43 68.81 11.22 -117.40
N THR A 44 69.71 11.15 -116.42
CA THR A 44 71.16 11.29 -116.66
C THR A 44 71.72 10.19 -117.55
N LEU A 45 71.42 8.91 -117.28
CA LEU A 45 71.93 7.79 -118.08
C LEU A 45 71.37 7.80 -119.50
N GLU A 46 70.09 8.12 -119.67
CA GLU A 46 69.46 8.28 -120.99
C GLU A 46 70.17 9.38 -121.79
N ASN A 47 70.39 10.55 -121.17
CA ASN A 47 71.06 11.66 -121.83
C ASN A 47 72.53 11.34 -122.18
N ILE A 48 73.25 10.59 -121.33
CA ILE A 48 74.62 10.14 -121.63
C ILE A 48 74.65 9.24 -122.87
N VAL A 49 73.71 8.29 -122.99
CA VAL A 49 73.63 7.40 -124.16
C VAL A 49 73.37 8.21 -125.42
N GLU A 50 72.46 9.18 -125.39
CA GLU A 50 72.19 10.07 -126.52
C GLU A 50 73.43 10.86 -126.96
N VAL A 51 74.19 11.41 -126.00
CA VAL A 51 75.42 12.17 -126.29
C VAL A 51 76.52 11.26 -126.85
N ILE A 52 76.69 10.03 -126.32
CA ILE A 52 77.68 9.06 -126.84
C ILE A 52 77.33 8.62 -128.27
N GLU A 53 76.05 8.38 -128.57
CA GLU A 53 75.60 8.02 -129.92
C GLU A 53 75.85 9.17 -130.92
N ALA A 54 75.66 10.43 -130.49
CA ALA A 54 75.87 11.61 -131.33
C ALA A 54 77.34 12.03 -131.47
N LYS A 55 78.16 11.82 -130.43
CA LYS A 55 79.57 12.26 -130.34
C LYS A 55 80.47 11.17 -129.73
N PRO A 56 80.80 10.12 -130.51
CA PRO A 56 81.59 8.98 -130.04
C PRO A 56 82.99 9.35 -129.51
N GLU A 57 83.55 10.47 -129.99
CA GLU A 57 84.84 11.01 -129.54
C GLU A 57 84.84 11.45 -128.07
N SER A 58 83.67 11.73 -127.50
CA SER A 58 83.50 12.20 -126.11
C SER A 58 83.24 11.05 -125.11
N ILE A 59 83.30 9.80 -125.58
CA ILE A 59 82.81 8.61 -124.85
C ILE A 59 83.48 8.40 -123.49
N GLU A 60 84.74 8.80 -123.31
CA GLU A 60 85.45 8.61 -122.05
C GLU A 60 84.86 9.47 -120.91
N SER A 61 84.46 10.71 -121.20
CA SER A 61 83.74 11.58 -120.26
C SER A 61 82.36 11.03 -119.94
N GLY A 62 81.63 10.54 -120.96
CA GLY A 62 80.33 9.89 -120.80
C GLY A 62 80.43 8.62 -119.95
N ILE A 63 81.45 7.77 -120.15
CA ILE A 63 81.72 6.58 -119.33
C ILE A 63 82.02 6.98 -117.87
N SER A 64 82.77 8.06 -117.65
CA SER A 64 83.08 8.56 -116.30
C SER A 64 81.82 9.04 -115.57
N LEU A 65 80.97 9.84 -116.24
CA LEU A 65 79.71 10.31 -115.67
C LEU A 65 78.72 9.15 -115.46
N ALA A 66 78.59 8.24 -116.44
CA ALA A 66 77.77 7.05 -116.31
C ALA A 66 78.22 6.16 -115.15
N ARG A 67 79.53 6.02 -114.92
CA ARG A 67 80.05 5.30 -113.74
C ARG A 67 79.65 5.97 -112.43
N LYS A 68 79.64 7.31 -112.36
CA LYS A 68 79.18 8.05 -111.18
C LYS A 68 77.67 7.90 -110.98
N THR A 69 76.86 8.02 -112.02
CA THR A 69 75.40 7.84 -111.97
C THR A 69 75.00 6.41 -111.63
N MET A 70 75.64 5.40 -112.24
CA MET A 70 75.44 3.98 -111.91
C MET A 70 75.86 3.66 -110.48
N LYS A 71 76.82 4.42 -109.89
CA LYS A 71 77.16 4.29 -108.47
C LYS A 71 75.99 4.74 -107.58
N ASN A 72 75.34 5.86 -107.88
CA ASN A 72 74.15 6.31 -107.16
C ASN A 72 73.00 5.29 -107.26
N GLN A 73 72.74 4.74 -108.46
CA GLN A 73 71.73 3.69 -108.64
C GLN A 73 72.09 2.38 -107.91
N ALA A 74 73.36 1.99 -107.88
CA ALA A 74 73.80 0.83 -107.11
C ALA A 74 73.62 1.05 -105.60
N GLU A 75 73.94 2.24 -105.10
CA GLU A 75 73.71 2.63 -103.70
C GLU A 75 72.21 2.72 -103.35
N PHE A 76 71.36 3.20 -104.27
CA PHE A 76 69.91 3.21 -104.13
C PHE A 76 69.36 1.78 -104.03
N GLN A 77 69.74 0.89 -104.96
CA GLN A 77 69.33 -0.51 -104.96
C GLN A 77 69.81 -1.23 -103.70
N GLN A 78 71.05 -0.99 -103.27
CA GLN A 78 71.56 -1.56 -102.02
C GLN A 78 70.74 -1.07 -100.83
N THR A 79 70.49 0.24 -100.73
CA THR A 79 69.69 0.83 -99.63
C THR A 79 68.25 0.30 -99.64
N PHE A 80 67.65 0.06 -100.81
CA PHE A 80 66.34 -0.58 -100.92
C PHE A 80 66.35 -2.04 -100.42
N HIS A 81 67.37 -2.84 -100.77
CA HIS A 81 67.50 -4.20 -100.24
C HIS A 81 67.70 -4.21 -98.72
N GLU A 82 68.50 -3.28 -98.20
CA GLU A 82 68.70 -3.08 -96.76
C GLU A 82 67.38 -2.67 -96.07
N LEU A 83 66.57 -1.81 -96.70
CA LEU A 83 65.24 -1.46 -96.21
C LEU A 83 64.32 -2.68 -96.15
N ILE A 84 64.27 -3.51 -97.21
CA ILE A 84 63.48 -4.76 -97.21
C ILE A 84 63.96 -5.73 -96.13
N ALA A 85 65.28 -5.84 -95.91
CA ALA A 85 65.83 -6.64 -94.82
C ALA A 85 65.44 -6.09 -93.45
N LEU A 86 65.49 -4.77 -93.25
CA LEU A 86 65.06 -4.10 -92.02
C LEU A 86 63.57 -4.35 -91.74
N LEU A 87 62.71 -4.32 -92.76
CA LEU A 87 61.29 -4.65 -92.63
C LEU A 87 61.05 -6.09 -92.18
N LYS A 88 61.97 -7.02 -92.45
CA LYS A 88 61.86 -8.43 -92.08
C LYS A 88 62.48 -8.72 -90.71
N GLU A 89 63.67 -8.21 -90.45
CA GLU A 89 64.49 -8.56 -89.28
C GLU A 89 64.18 -7.68 -88.07
N ASN A 90 63.95 -6.38 -88.28
CA ASN A 90 63.66 -5.42 -87.22
C ASN A 90 62.47 -4.51 -87.60
N PRO A 91 61.26 -5.07 -87.71
CA PRO A 91 60.07 -4.37 -88.20
C PRO A 91 59.55 -3.24 -87.30
N ASN A 92 60.23 -2.89 -86.22
CA ASN A 92 59.83 -1.79 -85.34
C ASN A 92 60.87 -0.65 -85.32
N ASN A 93 61.98 -0.77 -86.05
CA ASN A 93 63.01 0.27 -86.10
C ASN A 93 62.61 1.39 -87.08
N ASN A 94 61.60 2.15 -86.70
CA ASN A 94 61.00 3.21 -87.53
C ASN A 94 61.97 4.35 -87.84
N ILE A 95 62.89 4.68 -86.92
CA ILE A 95 63.92 5.71 -87.14
C ILE A 95 64.85 5.29 -88.28
N GLN A 96 65.34 4.04 -88.24
CA GLN A 96 66.23 3.53 -89.28
C GLN A 96 65.51 3.39 -90.63
N ARG A 97 64.21 3.03 -90.64
CA ARG A 97 63.39 3.01 -91.86
C ARG A 97 63.34 4.37 -92.53
N ILE A 98 63.00 5.42 -91.78
CA ILE A 98 62.91 6.79 -92.31
C ILE A 98 64.26 7.23 -92.86
N ALA A 99 65.36 7.02 -92.11
CA ALA A 99 66.70 7.37 -92.57
C ALA A 99 67.12 6.65 -93.86
N MET A 100 66.71 5.39 -94.05
CA MET A 100 66.94 4.64 -95.30
C MET A 100 66.09 5.21 -96.45
N ILE A 101 64.83 5.57 -96.19
CA ILE A 101 63.94 6.20 -97.19
C ILE A 101 64.49 7.57 -97.59
N ASP A 102 64.88 8.43 -96.64
CA ASP A 102 65.48 9.74 -96.91
C ASP A 102 66.75 9.61 -97.75
N LYS A 103 67.59 8.61 -97.44
CA LYS A 103 68.79 8.32 -98.22
C LYS A 103 68.45 7.88 -99.64
N MET A 104 67.41 7.08 -99.83
CA MET A 104 66.94 6.69 -101.16
C MET A 104 66.43 7.89 -101.97
N GLU A 105 65.63 8.76 -101.35
CA GLU A 105 65.08 9.98 -101.97
C GLU A 105 66.17 11.01 -102.33
N ALA A 106 67.24 11.08 -101.53
CA ALA A 106 68.40 11.92 -101.83
C ALA A 106 69.30 11.34 -102.93
N LEU A 107 69.30 10.02 -103.12
CA LEU A 107 70.10 9.34 -104.14
C LEU A 107 69.43 9.38 -105.51
N GLU A 108 68.10 9.29 -105.59
CA GLU A 108 67.33 9.32 -106.84
C GLU A 108 66.07 10.15 -106.66
N SER A 109 65.91 11.23 -107.43
CA SER A 109 64.75 12.13 -107.36
C SER A 109 63.65 11.77 -108.36
N ASP A 110 63.99 11.07 -109.46
CA ASP A 110 63.10 10.58 -110.51
C ASP A 110 62.62 9.12 -110.27
N ILE A 111 62.31 8.77 -109.01
CA ILE A 111 61.86 7.44 -108.58
C ILE A 111 60.56 7.03 -109.31
N ASP A 112 60.46 5.75 -109.69
CA ASP A 112 59.22 5.16 -110.22
C ASP A 112 58.00 5.50 -109.33
N PRO A 113 56.89 6.01 -109.90
CA PRO A 113 55.74 6.48 -109.12
C PRO A 113 55.16 5.45 -108.14
N VAL A 114 55.17 4.15 -108.49
CA VAL A 114 54.64 3.09 -107.63
C VAL A 114 55.58 2.83 -106.46
N LEU A 115 56.89 2.83 -106.72
CA LEU A 115 57.89 2.71 -105.66
C LEU A 115 57.87 3.94 -104.74
N LYS A 116 57.72 5.15 -105.30
CA LYS A 116 57.60 6.38 -104.53
C LYS A 116 56.39 6.35 -103.60
N GLU A 117 55.22 5.94 -104.08
CA GLU A 117 54.02 5.78 -103.26
C GLU A 117 54.21 4.75 -102.12
N PHE A 118 54.90 3.63 -102.39
CA PHE A 118 55.24 2.64 -101.37
C PHE A 118 56.15 3.23 -100.28
N LEU A 119 57.21 3.94 -100.67
CA LEU A 119 58.16 4.57 -99.75
C LEU A 119 57.45 5.65 -98.92
N ASP A 120 56.59 6.47 -99.52
CA ASP A 120 55.82 7.51 -98.83
C ASP A 120 54.88 6.90 -97.77
N LYS A 121 54.11 5.86 -98.11
CA LYS A 121 53.25 5.14 -97.13
C LYS A 121 54.06 4.52 -95.99
N LEU A 122 55.22 3.95 -96.31
CA LEU A 122 56.10 3.36 -95.31
C LEU A 122 56.72 4.42 -94.39
N LYS A 123 57.03 5.61 -94.93
CA LYS A 123 57.54 6.77 -94.19
C LYS A 123 56.46 7.33 -93.24
N ILE A 124 55.24 7.54 -93.74
CA ILE A 124 54.09 8.03 -92.96
C ILE A 124 53.76 7.08 -91.79
N SER A 125 53.64 5.78 -92.05
CA SER A 125 53.36 4.78 -91.01
C SER A 125 54.49 4.67 -89.96
N SER A 126 55.75 4.86 -90.37
CA SER A 126 56.90 4.89 -89.46
C SER A 126 56.87 6.12 -88.54
N PHE A 127 56.54 7.31 -89.08
CA PHE A 127 56.36 8.51 -88.26
C PHE A 127 55.19 8.37 -87.29
N TYR A 128 54.04 7.87 -87.74
CA TYR A 128 52.90 7.60 -86.85
C TYR A 128 53.27 6.68 -85.70
N ALA A 129 54.01 5.60 -85.96
CA ALA A 129 54.45 4.66 -84.92
C ALA A 129 55.38 5.31 -83.88
N ILE A 130 56.30 6.19 -84.29
CA ILE A 130 57.16 6.97 -83.37
C ILE A 130 56.31 7.87 -82.48
N TYR A 131 55.39 8.64 -83.07
CA TYR A 131 54.53 9.54 -82.30
C TYR A 131 53.55 8.81 -81.40
N ARG A 132 53.07 7.64 -81.80
CA ARG A 132 52.21 6.79 -80.96
C ARG A 132 52.95 6.30 -79.71
N ILE A 133 54.23 5.93 -79.82
CA ILE A 133 55.05 5.56 -78.66
C ILE A 133 55.19 6.77 -77.73
N LYS A 134 55.64 7.92 -78.26
CA LYS A 134 55.80 9.16 -77.49
C LYS A 134 54.48 9.58 -76.81
N PHE A 135 53.34 9.46 -77.50
CA PHE A 135 52.02 9.73 -76.94
C PHE A 135 51.71 8.79 -75.77
N ASN A 136 51.90 7.48 -75.92
CA ASN A 136 51.63 6.53 -74.84
C ASN A 136 52.53 6.77 -73.62
N ASP A 137 53.81 7.11 -73.82
CA ASP A 137 54.73 7.42 -72.73
C ASP A 137 54.27 8.64 -71.93
N ILE A 138 53.90 9.72 -72.64
CA ILE A 138 53.36 10.94 -72.04
C ILE A 138 52.04 10.66 -71.29
N MET A 139 51.16 9.85 -71.89
CA MET A 139 49.90 9.49 -71.24
C MET A 139 50.13 8.69 -69.95
N ASN A 140 51.05 7.73 -69.96
CA ASN A 140 51.37 6.91 -68.80
C ASN A 140 52.02 7.76 -67.69
N GLU A 141 52.98 8.62 -68.03
CA GLU A 141 53.63 9.53 -67.09
C GLU A 141 52.62 10.51 -66.45
N GLY A 142 51.80 11.16 -67.27
CA GLY A 142 50.75 12.07 -66.80
C GLY A 142 49.76 11.38 -65.87
N ASN A 143 49.28 10.18 -66.22
CA ASN A 143 48.38 9.40 -65.37
C ASN A 143 49.03 8.97 -64.05
N ALA A 144 50.33 8.63 -64.04
CA ALA A 144 51.07 8.32 -62.82
C ALA A 144 51.21 9.54 -61.90
N LEU A 145 51.39 10.74 -62.48
CA LEU A 145 51.43 12.00 -61.75
C LEU A 145 50.07 12.35 -61.13
N ILE A 146 48.96 12.14 -61.84
CA ILE A 146 47.61 12.28 -61.27
C ILE A 146 47.42 11.36 -60.06
N LYS A 147 47.78 10.07 -60.20
CA LYS A 147 47.71 9.09 -59.10
C LYS A 147 48.59 9.47 -57.90
N SER A 148 49.69 10.19 -58.15
CA SER A 148 50.58 10.71 -57.12
C SER A 148 50.17 12.10 -56.59
N GLN A 149 48.97 12.58 -56.93
CA GLN A 149 48.41 13.88 -56.55
C GLN A 149 49.23 15.11 -57.04
N LYS A 150 50.03 14.94 -58.09
CA LYS A 150 50.84 16.00 -58.71
C LYS A 150 50.14 16.56 -59.96
N TYR A 151 49.00 17.21 -59.75
CA TYR A 151 48.06 17.56 -60.83
C TYR A 151 48.59 18.60 -61.84
N ASN A 152 49.30 19.63 -61.37
CA ASN A 152 49.92 20.62 -62.26
C ASN A 152 51.06 19.99 -63.08
N ASP A 153 51.88 19.13 -62.46
CA ASP A 153 52.95 18.42 -63.16
C ASP A 153 52.36 17.48 -64.22
N ALA A 154 51.26 16.78 -63.90
CA ALA A 154 50.54 15.95 -64.86
C ALA A 154 50.04 16.77 -66.06
N SER A 155 49.38 17.91 -65.79
CA SER A 155 48.88 18.82 -66.83
C SER A 155 50.01 19.30 -67.75
N LYS A 156 51.15 19.70 -67.19
CA LYS A 156 52.35 20.08 -67.96
C LYS A 156 52.89 18.92 -68.78
N THR A 157 52.94 17.71 -68.23
CA THR A 157 53.40 16.53 -68.95
C THR A 157 52.52 16.24 -70.17
N PHE A 158 51.18 16.33 -70.05
CA PHE A 158 50.30 16.21 -71.22
C PHE A 158 50.49 17.35 -72.23
N VAL A 159 50.70 18.59 -71.79
CA VAL A 159 51.02 19.74 -72.68
C VAL A 159 52.30 19.51 -73.47
N LYS A 160 53.34 18.90 -72.88
CA LYS A 160 54.56 18.51 -73.63
C LYS A 160 54.25 17.60 -74.82
N GLY A 161 53.18 16.81 -74.75
CA GLY A 161 52.74 15.96 -75.85
C GLY A 161 52.25 16.73 -77.06
N LEU A 162 51.88 18.00 -76.90
CA LEU A 162 51.48 18.88 -78.01
C LEU A 162 52.69 19.32 -78.86
N SER A 163 53.93 19.08 -78.42
CA SER A 163 55.15 19.30 -79.25
C SER A 163 55.22 18.42 -80.49
N MET A 164 54.40 17.36 -80.57
CA MET A 164 54.31 16.52 -81.76
C MET A 164 53.82 17.29 -82.99
N TYR A 165 53.29 18.50 -82.81
CA TYR A 165 52.75 19.36 -83.86
C TYR A 165 53.70 20.50 -84.26
N ASP A 166 54.93 20.54 -83.75
CA ASP A 166 55.90 21.64 -84.00
C ASP A 166 56.64 21.52 -85.36
N GLY A 167 56.32 20.50 -86.18
CA GLY A 167 56.75 20.41 -87.59
C GLY A 167 58.05 19.64 -87.88
N GLU A 168 58.75 19.10 -86.89
CA GLU A 168 60.05 18.43 -87.07
C GLU A 168 60.06 17.20 -88.01
N SER A 169 58.90 16.61 -88.32
CA SER A 169 58.75 15.37 -89.10
C SER A 169 57.77 15.47 -90.28
N LEU A 170 57.17 16.65 -90.46
CA LEU A 170 56.16 16.90 -91.49
C LEU A 170 56.81 17.72 -92.60
N ASN A 171 56.41 17.50 -93.84
CA ASN A 171 56.79 18.43 -94.91
C ASN A 171 56.10 19.80 -94.70
N GLU A 172 56.60 20.85 -95.35
CA GLU A 172 56.16 22.23 -95.14
C GLU A 172 54.65 22.41 -95.41
N ASP A 173 54.10 21.72 -96.41
CA ASP A 173 52.69 21.78 -96.76
C ASP A 173 51.78 21.10 -95.72
N GLU A 174 52.17 19.92 -95.25
CA GLU A 174 51.45 19.17 -94.21
C GLU A 174 51.50 19.88 -92.86
N TYR A 175 52.66 20.44 -92.50
CA TYR A 175 52.81 21.27 -91.31
C TYR A 175 51.89 22.49 -91.37
N ASN A 176 51.93 23.25 -92.47
CA ASN A 176 51.09 24.44 -92.64
C ASN A 176 49.60 24.09 -92.60
N ARG A 177 49.18 22.98 -93.22
CA ARG A 177 47.80 22.49 -93.16
C ARG A 177 47.37 22.14 -91.74
N ILE A 178 48.14 21.32 -91.03
CA ILE A 178 47.80 20.87 -89.66
C ILE A 178 47.82 22.05 -88.69
N ASN A 179 48.82 22.93 -88.80
CA ASN A 179 48.98 24.10 -87.95
C ASN A 179 47.83 25.12 -88.13
N ASN A 180 47.38 25.37 -89.37
CA ASN A 180 46.26 26.27 -89.64
C ASN A 180 44.95 25.80 -89.01
N ILE A 181 44.75 24.49 -88.86
CA ILE A 181 43.51 23.91 -88.33
C ILE A 181 43.56 23.79 -86.80
N LEU A 182 44.74 23.54 -86.21
CA LEU A 182 44.87 23.24 -84.78
C LEU A 182 45.36 24.40 -83.91
N SER A 183 46.12 25.35 -84.45
CA SER A 183 46.90 26.36 -83.67
C SER A 183 46.07 27.08 -82.61
N ASN A 184 44.93 27.67 -82.99
CA ASN A 184 44.05 28.39 -82.06
C ASN A 184 43.61 27.54 -80.86
N SER A 185 43.25 26.28 -81.09
CA SER A 185 42.80 25.37 -80.02
C SER A 185 43.97 24.87 -79.17
N LEU A 186 45.14 24.61 -79.78
CA LEU A 186 46.34 24.21 -79.04
C LEU A 186 46.87 25.35 -78.17
N ASP A 187 46.86 26.58 -78.66
CA ASP A 187 47.27 27.77 -77.91
C ASP A 187 46.29 28.05 -76.76
N SER A 188 44.99 27.89 -77.00
CA SER A 188 43.98 27.98 -75.94
C SER A 188 44.21 26.92 -74.85
N VAL A 189 44.53 25.68 -75.24
CA VAL A 189 44.86 24.59 -74.29
C VAL A 189 46.11 24.91 -73.46
N LYS A 190 47.19 25.40 -74.09
CA LYS A 190 48.40 25.82 -73.39
C LYS A 190 48.11 26.98 -72.43
N SER A 191 47.38 27.99 -72.88
CA SER A 191 47.00 29.16 -72.08
C SER A 191 46.12 28.81 -70.88
N ASP A 192 45.08 28.00 -71.08
CA ASP A 192 44.22 27.50 -70.00
C ASP A 192 45.04 26.69 -68.98
N THR A 193 46.03 25.92 -69.44
CA THR A 193 46.92 25.16 -68.54
C THR A 193 47.82 26.05 -67.68
N GLU A 194 48.40 27.08 -68.27
CA GLU A 194 49.19 28.08 -67.52
C GLU A 194 48.33 28.90 -66.55
N GLN A 195 47.12 29.28 -66.98
CA GLN A 195 46.18 30.02 -66.13
C GLN A 195 45.69 29.15 -64.96
N TYR A 196 45.42 27.88 -65.21
CA TYR A 196 45.06 26.91 -64.17
C TYR A 196 46.18 26.80 -63.13
N GLU A 197 47.43 26.61 -63.54
CA GLU A 197 48.56 26.48 -62.62
C GLU A 197 48.69 27.69 -61.69
N LYS A 198 48.60 28.91 -62.24
CA LYS A 198 48.65 30.16 -61.45
C LYS A 198 47.50 30.23 -60.45
N THR A 199 46.28 29.92 -60.89
CA THR A 199 45.08 29.95 -60.05
C THR A 199 45.08 28.82 -59.01
N TYR A 200 45.72 27.68 -59.30
CA TYR A 200 45.76 26.52 -58.41
C TYR A 200 46.52 26.82 -57.11
N ALA A 201 47.61 27.58 -57.19
CA ALA A 201 48.34 28.03 -56.00
C ALA A 201 47.47 28.90 -55.09
N GLU A 202 46.63 29.78 -55.66
CA GLU A 202 45.67 30.58 -54.89
C GLU A 202 44.62 29.70 -54.22
N PHE A 203 44.04 28.75 -54.96
CA PHE A 203 43.05 27.81 -54.44
C PHE A 203 43.58 26.99 -53.25
N ILE A 204 44.80 26.43 -53.37
CA ILE A 204 45.42 25.68 -52.26
C ILE A 204 45.72 26.61 -51.07
N SER A 205 46.12 27.86 -51.32
CA SER A 205 46.31 28.86 -50.26
C SER A 205 45.00 29.17 -49.52
N ASP A 206 43.91 29.39 -50.25
CA ASP A 206 42.58 29.65 -49.69
C ASP A 206 42.03 28.44 -48.95
N LEU A 207 42.24 27.22 -49.48
CA LEU A 207 41.87 25.96 -48.84
C LEU A 207 42.60 25.78 -47.50
N ASN A 208 43.90 26.08 -47.45
CA ASN A 208 44.68 26.03 -46.22
C ASN A 208 44.24 27.11 -45.21
N LYS A 209 43.96 28.34 -45.65
CA LYS A 209 43.45 29.41 -44.77
C LYS A 209 42.09 29.05 -44.17
N TYR A 210 41.19 28.51 -45.00
CA TYR A 210 39.91 27.99 -44.55
C TYR A 210 40.11 26.89 -43.50
N GLY A 211 40.91 25.87 -43.82
CA GLY A 211 41.18 24.75 -42.92
C GLY A 211 41.77 25.18 -41.57
N ASN A 212 42.80 26.03 -41.58
CA ASN A 212 43.43 26.50 -40.34
C ASN A 212 42.45 27.23 -39.41
N LYS A 213 41.47 27.93 -39.97
CA LYS A 213 40.47 28.67 -39.18
C LYS A 213 39.32 27.77 -38.74
N ALA A 214 38.81 26.95 -39.65
CA ALA A 214 37.68 26.04 -39.41
C ALA A 214 38.00 24.97 -38.37
N PHE A 215 39.24 24.49 -38.31
CA PHE A 215 39.70 23.45 -37.37
C PHE A 215 40.54 24.02 -36.21
N SER A 216 40.40 25.32 -35.92
CA SER A 216 40.99 25.92 -34.73
C SER A 216 40.17 25.57 -33.48
N SER A 217 40.78 25.68 -32.29
CA SER A 217 40.12 25.36 -31.01
C SER A 217 38.95 26.30 -30.66
N ALA A 218 38.84 27.44 -31.35
CA ALA A 218 37.76 28.40 -31.22
C ALA A 218 37.47 29.03 -32.60
N PRO A 219 36.73 28.34 -33.48
CA PRO A 219 36.44 28.83 -34.82
C PRO A 219 35.71 30.19 -34.75
N SER A 220 36.29 31.21 -35.38
CA SER A 220 35.65 32.52 -35.58
C SER A 220 34.88 32.53 -36.91
N SER A 221 34.22 33.64 -37.27
CA SER A 221 33.53 33.73 -38.57
C SER A 221 34.46 33.37 -39.73
N ILE A 222 34.14 32.29 -40.44
CA ILE A 222 34.91 31.77 -41.59
C ILE A 222 34.33 32.18 -42.94
N GLU A 223 33.29 33.02 -42.95
CA GLU A 223 32.56 33.39 -44.18
C GLU A 223 33.47 34.00 -45.23
N LYS A 224 34.43 34.82 -44.80
CA LYS A 224 35.43 35.42 -45.68
C LYS A 224 36.31 34.35 -46.35
N GLU A 225 36.87 33.44 -45.56
CA GLU A 225 37.73 32.37 -46.06
C GLU A 225 36.97 31.39 -46.96
N LEU A 226 35.73 31.06 -46.59
CA LEU A 226 34.84 30.23 -47.41
C LEU A 226 34.51 30.89 -48.75
N ASN A 227 34.18 32.19 -48.76
CA ASN A 227 33.91 32.92 -49.99
C ASN A 227 35.15 33.01 -50.89
N ASN A 228 36.34 33.19 -50.31
CA ASN A 228 37.59 33.15 -51.07
C ASN A 228 37.81 31.77 -51.72
N LEU A 229 37.65 30.69 -50.95
CA LEU A 229 37.74 29.31 -51.44
C LEU A 229 36.72 29.04 -52.56
N LYS A 230 35.48 29.51 -52.40
CA LYS A 230 34.43 29.41 -53.42
C LYS A 230 34.82 30.10 -54.72
N ASN A 231 35.36 31.30 -54.61
CA ASN A 231 35.78 32.09 -55.75
C ASN A 231 36.97 31.44 -56.48
N SER A 232 38.00 31.00 -55.77
CA SER A 232 39.18 30.36 -56.38
C SER A 232 38.83 29.00 -57.00
N ALA A 233 38.01 28.17 -56.34
CA ALA A 233 37.50 26.92 -56.91
C ALA A 233 36.66 27.16 -58.18
N SER A 234 35.75 28.13 -58.17
CA SER A 234 34.91 28.46 -59.33
C SER A 234 35.74 28.95 -60.51
N ARG A 235 36.82 29.72 -60.26
CA ARG A 235 37.76 30.14 -61.31
C ARG A 235 38.46 28.93 -61.94
N LEU A 236 38.97 28.00 -61.14
CA LEU A 236 39.57 26.76 -61.67
C LEU A 236 38.58 25.96 -62.52
N ARG A 237 37.35 25.79 -62.03
CA ARG A 237 36.26 25.09 -62.76
C ARG A 237 35.94 25.76 -64.10
N SER A 238 35.94 27.09 -64.15
CA SER A 238 35.74 27.86 -65.39
C SER A 238 36.87 27.65 -66.40
N ILE A 239 38.12 27.65 -65.94
CA ILE A 239 39.31 27.39 -66.77
C ILE A 239 39.26 25.95 -67.31
N THR A 240 38.94 24.97 -66.46
CA THR A 240 38.74 23.58 -66.91
C THR A 240 37.62 23.47 -67.94
N GLY A 241 36.50 24.18 -67.79
CA GLY A 241 35.44 24.20 -68.79
C GLY A 241 35.86 24.83 -70.12
N SER A 242 36.70 25.87 -70.09
CA SER A 242 37.34 26.43 -71.30
C SER A 242 38.21 25.40 -72.00
N LEU A 243 39.07 24.71 -71.25
CA LEU A 243 39.94 23.65 -71.76
C LEU A 243 39.13 22.52 -72.40
N VAL A 244 38.05 22.09 -71.75
CA VAL A 244 37.15 21.04 -72.27
C VAL A 244 36.53 21.45 -73.60
N ARG A 245 36.07 22.70 -73.74
CA ARG A 245 35.55 23.21 -75.01
C ARG A 245 36.63 23.21 -76.09
N SER A 246 37.85 23.63 -75.78
CA SER A 246 38.99 23.57 -76.70
C SER A 246 39.29 22.13 -77.13
N GLY A 247 39.29 21.18 -76.19
CA GLY A 247 39.44 19.76 -76.48
C GLY A 247 38.30 19.17 -77.32
N ALA A 248 37.07 19.60 -77.10
CA ALA A 248 35.92 19.20 -77.90
C ALA A 248 36.03 19.70 -79.35
N VAL A 249 36.53 20.92 -79.56
CA VAL A 249 36.85 21.46 -80.89
C VAL A 249 37.94 20.62 -81.56
N LEU A 250 39.03 20.29 -80.86
CA LEU A 250 40.08 19.39 -81.38
C LEU A 250 39.52 18.01 -81.78
N LYS A 251 38.60 17.47 -80.97
CA LYS A 251 37.93 16.20 -81.28
C LYS A 251 37.01 16.31 -82.50
N GLN A 252 36.32 17.43 -82.65
CA GLN A 252 35.46 17.70 -83.81
C GLN A 252 36.28 17.84 -85.09
N ILE A 253 37.41 18.55 -85.04
CA ILE A 253 38.38 18.65 -86.15
C ILE A 253 38.79 17.26 -86.61
N TYR A 254 39.28 16.41 -85.69
CA TYR A 254 39.62 15.02 -86.00
C TYR A 254 38.45 14.23 -86.61
N SER A 255 37.25 14.39 -86.05
CA SER A 255 36.06 13.68 -86.53
C SER A 255 35.64 14.10 -87.93
N ASN A 256 35.88 15.36 -88.30
CA ASN A 256 35.62 15.87 -89.65
C ASN A 256 36.65 15.35 -90.65
N GLU A 257 37.94 15.37 -90.31
CA GLU A 257 39.01 14.83 -91.17
C GLU A 257 38.82 13.33 -91.42
N LYS A 258 38.45 12.55 -90.38
CA LYS A 258 38.17 11.11 -90.51
C LYS A 258 37.02 10.78 -91.47
N LYS A 259 36.06 11.70 -91.66
CA LYS A 259 34.97 11.50 -92.64
C LYS A 259 35.42 11.72 -94.08
N ILE A 260 36.46 12.53 -94.27
CA ILE A 260 37.00 12.90 -95.59
C ILE A 260 38.08 11.89 -96.04
N ASN A 261 38.89 11.39 -95.10
CA ASN A 261 39.98 10.44 -95.36
C ASN A 261 39.88 9.22 -94.42
N SER A 262 39.75 8.01 -94.98
CA SER A 262 39.68 6.76 -94.20
C SER A 262 40.93 6.48 -93.39
N ASP A 263 42.08 7.03 -93.80
CA ASP A 263 43.39 6.78 -93.19
C ASP A 263 43.70 7.79 -92.06
N ALA A 264 42.75 8.66 -91.69
CA ALA A 264 42.91 9.64 -90.62
C ALA A 264 43.22 9.02 -89.24
N GLU A 265 42.97 7.72 -89.04
CA GLU A 265 43.36 7.00 -87.80
C GLU A 265 44.88 6.77 -87.68
N GLU A 266 45.59 6.72 -88.80
CA GLU A 266 47.06 6.64 -88.88
C GLU A 266 47.70 8.03 -89.00
N THR A 267 47.06 9.06 -88.43
CA THR A 267 47.59 10.42 -88.32
C THR A 267 47.83 10.81 -86.86
N ILE A 268 48.62 11.85 -86.63
CA ILE A 268 48.87 12.36 -85.27
C ILE A 268 47.66 13.10 -84.69
N LEU A 269 46.74 13.63 -85.52
CA LEU A 269 45.58 14.45 -85.15
C LEU A 269 44.79 13.98 -83.90
N PRO A 270 44.41 12.70 -83.73
CA PRO A 270 43.67 12.25 -82.56
C PRO A 270 44.43 12.42 -81.24
N PHE A 271 45.77 12.52 -81.26
CA PHE A 271 46.54 12.72 -80.03
C PHE A 271 46.26 14.09 -79.39
N ALA A 272 45.93 15.13 -80.18
CA ALA A 272 45.67 16.47 -79.65
C ALA A 272 44.49 16.45 -78.66
N TYR A 273 43.31 16.01 -79.10
CA TYR A 273 42.16 15.97 -78.18
C TYR A 273 42.34 14.92 -77.08
N ARG A 274 43.04 13.80 -77.33
CA ARG A 274 43.28 12.78 -76.31
C ARG A 274 44.23 13.24 -75.21
N LEU A 275 45.22 14.06 -75.52
CA LEU A 275 46.08 14.71 -74.52
C LEU A 275 45.28 15.75 -73.73
N THR A 276 44.39 16.50 -74.37
CA THR A 276 43.60 17.56 -73.72
C THR A 276 42.47 17.01 -72.85
N ILE A 277 41.55 16.23 -73.40
CA ILE A 277 40.32 15.75 -72.73
C ILE A 277 40.34 14.24 -72.42
N GLY A 278 41.49 13.58 -72.59
CA GLY A 278 41.66 12.15 -72.35
C GLY A 278 41.12 11.26 -73.47
N ARG A 279 41.38 9.94 -73.39
CA ARG A 279 40.82 8.97 -74.36
C ARG A 279 39.35 8.73 -74.09
N ASP A 280 38.56 8.48 -75.13
CA ASP A 280 37.12 8.23 -74.99
C ASP A 280 36.80 7.06 -74.06
N SER A 281 37.69 6.07 -73.96
CA SER A 281 37.57 4.90 -73.07
C SER A 281 38.00 5.14 -71.62
N ALA A 282 38.53 6.32 -71.28
CA ALA A 282 39.02 6.62 -69.93
C ALA A 282 37.86 6.64 -68.92
N LYS A 283 37.98 5.82 -67.88
CA LYS A 283 37.04 5.78 -66.73
C LYS A 283 37.58 6.51 -65.49
N GLU A 284 38.89 6.74 -65.44
CA GLU A 284 39.58 7.51 -64.41
C GLU A 284 40.10 8.81 -65.01
N TYR A 285 40.47 9.76 -64.15
CA TYR A 285 41.08 11.03 -64.53
C TYR A 285 42.23 10.83 -65.52
N GLU A 286 42.10 11.40 -66.71
CA GLU A 286 43.09 11.27 -67.78
C GLU A 286 43.14 12.54 -68.64
N GLY A 287 44.34 12.85 -69.17
CA GLY A 287 44.59 14.06 -69.93
C GLY A 287 44.64 15.32 -69.07
N ILE A 288 44.82 16.47 -69.71
CA ILE A 288 44.87 17.77 -69.03
C ILE A 288 43.57 18.02 -68.25
N GLU A 289 42.42 17.73 -68.85
CA GLU A 289 41.10 17.82 -68.22
C GLU A 289 41.04 17.03 -66.92
N GLY A 290 41.40 15.73 -66.96
CA GLY A 290 41.35 14.86 -65.79
C GLY A 290 42.29 15.31 -64.68
N ALA A 291 43.49 15.78 -65.03
CA ALA A 291 44.44 16.32 -64.06
C ALA A 291 43.90 17.58 -63.36
N MET A 292 43.34 18.52 -64.12
CA MET A 292 42.74 19.75 -63.58
C MET A 292 41.51 19.48 -62.71
N GLU A 293 40.66 18.56 -63.15
CA GLU A 293 39.46 18.17 -62.41
C GLU A 293 39.82 17.48 -61.08
N ALA A 294 40.77 16.55 -61.10
CA ALA A 294 41.28 15.88 -59.90
C ALA A 294 41.92 16.87 -58.91
N GLY A 295 42.64 17.87 -59.42
CA GLY A 295 43.26 18.91 -58.60
C GLY A 295 42.27 19.77 -57.81
N VAL A 296 41.04 19.93 -58.28
CA VAL A 296 39.99 20.63 -57.52
C VAL A 296 39.23 19.68 -56.61
N TYR A 297 38.85 18.51 -57.14
CA TYR A 297 37.99 17.55 -56.43
C TYR A 297 38.68 16.96 -55.19
N GLU A 298 39.89 16.40 -55.34
CA GLU A 298 40.53 15.61 -54.27
C GLU A 298 40.89 16.47 -53.02
N PRO A 299 41.39 17.72 -53.15
CA PRO A 299 41.60 18.59 -51.99
C PRO A 299 40.30 18.99 -51.27
N LEU A 300 39.21 19.27 -52.01
CA LEU A 300 37.90 19.58 -51.39
C LEU A 300 37.30 18.36 -50.70
N TYR A 301 37.46 17.16 -51.29
CA TYR A 301 37.02 15.91 -50.67
C TYR A 301 37.80 15.61 -49.37
N THR A 302 39.12 15.83 -49.37
CA THR A 302 39.94 15.72 -48.15
C THR A 302 39.48 16.68 -47.06
N LEU A 303 39.06 17.90 -47.44
CA LEU A 303 38.52 18.88 -46.50
C LEU A 303 37.19 18.41 -45.90
N LEU A 304 36.32 17.82 -46.71
CA LEU A 304 35.06 17.20 -46.28
C LEU A 304 35.29 16.08 -45.25
N ASP A 305 36.25 15.18 -45.50
CA ASP A 305 36.60 14.10 -44.56
C ASP A 305 37.08 14.65 -43.21
N ARG A 306 37.84 15.76 -43.24
CA ARG A 306 38.31 16.42 -42.02
C ARG A 306 37.18 17.00 -41.17
N HIS A 307 36.13 17.54 -41.80
CA HIS A 307 34.93 17.98 -41.07
C HIS A 307 34.22 16.83 -40.37
N TRP A 308 34.07 15.69 -41.05
CA TRP A 308 33.45 14.50 -40.45
C TRP A 308 34.29 13.91 -39.31
N ALA A 309 35.61 13.84 -39.48
CA ALA A 309 36.51 13.36 -38.41
C ALA A 309 36.43 14.23 -37.14
N GLU A 310 36.30 15.55 -37.30
CA GLU A 310 36.16 16.46 -36.16
C GLU A 310 34.80 16.34 -35.48
N ILE A 311 33.72 16.16 -36.25
CA ILE A 311 32.38 15.85 -35.72
C ILE A 311 32.40 14.55 -34.91
N GLU A 312 33.01 13.50 -35.45
CA GLU A 312 33.16 12.19 -34.79
C GLU A 312 33.94 12.33 -33.47
N ARG A 313 35.08 13.04 -33.49
CA ARG A 313 35.87 13.31 -32.29
C ARG A 313 35.07 14.01 -31.19
N LEU A 314 34.40 15.12 -31.53
CA LEU A 314 33.59 15.91 -30.59
C LEU A 314 32.40 15.11 -30.03
N TRP A 315 31.81 14.24 -30.85
CA TRP A 315 30.72 13.35 -30.44
C TRP A 315 31.16 12.34 -29.39
N PHE A 316 32.26 11.63 -29.64
CA PHE A 316 32.79 10.66 -28.69
C PHE A 316 33.26 11.33 -27.39
N GLU A 317 33.86 12.52 -27.46
CA GLU A 317 34.18 13.31 -26.27
C GLU A 317 32.91 13.65 -25.46
N SER A 318 31.83 14.04 -26.13
CA SER A 318 30.55 14.34 -25.48
C SER A 318 29.95 13.09 -24.81
N CYS A 319 29.96 11.94 -25.50
CA CYS A 319 29.52 10.66 -24.95
C CYS A 319 30.38 10.19 -23.77
N ASN A 320 31.65 10.52 -23.74
CA ASN A 320 32.54 10.14 -22.64
C ASN A 320 32.30 10.93 -21.35
N THR A 321 31.56 12.05 -21.41
CA THR A 321 31.16 12.82 -20.20
C THR A 321 30.14 12.09 -19.32
N PHE A 322 29.47 11.05 -19.83
CA PHE A 322 28.59 10.18 -19.06
C PHE A 322 29.44 9.16 -18.28
N ASN A 323 30.12 9.63 -17.23
CA ASN A 323 31.06 8.85 -16.40
C ASN A 323 30.60 8.64 -14.96
N PHE A 324 29.48 9.22 -14.55
CA PHE A 324 28.88 9.17 -13.22
C PHE A 324 29.72 9.76 -12.09
N GLU A 325 30.79 10.48 -12.41
CA GLU A 325 31.69 11.13 -11.44
C GLU A 325 31.52 12.64 -11.43
N ASN A 326 31.43 13.26 -12.62
CA ASN A 326 31.38 14.71 -12.76
C ASN A 326 30.31 15.13 -13.77
N ASP A 327 29.66 16.28 -13.51
CA ASP A 327 28.73 16.87 -14.47
C ASP A 327 29.44 17.83 -15.44
N ILE A 328 30.16 17.27 -16.42
CA ILE A 328 30.87 18.08 -17.42
C ILE A 328 29.89 18.52 -18.53
N PRO A 329 29.74 19.83 -18.81
CA PRO A 329 28.86 20.31 -19.88
C PRO A 329 29.33 19.89 -21.28
N ILE A 330 28.40 19.49 -22.14
CA ILE A 330 28.69 19.14 -23.55
C ILE A 330 28.36 20.26 -24.54
N GLN A 331 27.74 21.36 -24.09
CA GLN A 331 27.21 22.41 -24.97
C GLN A 331 28.26 22.96 -25.93
N LYS A 332 29.51 23.11 -25.45
CA LYS A 332 30.63 23.55 -26.29
C LYS A 332 30.85 22.61 -27.47
N ASN A 333 30.84 21.31 -27.25
CA ASN A 333 31.05 20.31 -28.29
C ASN A 333 29.87 20.26 -29.26
N ILE A 334 28.62 20.35 -28.75
CA ILE A 334 27.41 20.40 -29.59
C ILE A 334 27.44 21.62 -30.51
N SER A 335 27.76 22.81 -29.99
CA SER A 335 27.87 24.02 -30.83
C SER A 335 28.98 23.92 -31.88
N LEU A 336 30.08 23.24 -31.59
CA LEU A 336 31.15 22.99 -32.57
C LEU A 336 30.70 21.97 -33.64
N ILE A 337 30.00 20.91 -33.26
CA ILE A 337 29.40 19.95 -34.20
C ILE A 337 28.45 20.65 -35.15
N GLU A 338 27.52 21.47 -34.65
CA GLU A 338 26.59 22.26 -35.46
C GLU A 338 27.32 23.17 -36.45
N PHE A 339 28.39 23.82 -35.98
CA PHE A 339 29.26 24.64 -36.84
C PHE A 339 29.86 23.82 -37.99
N HIS A 340 30.43 22.63 -37.73
CA HIS A 340 30.98 21.78 -38.80
C HIS A 340 29.90 21.24 -39.74
N LEU A 341 28.73 20.83 -39.22
CA LEU A 341 27.59 20.37 -40.03
C LEU A 341 27.06 21.47 -40.96
N LYS A 342 26.98 22.73 -40.50
CA LYS A 342 26.60 23.88 -41.32
C LYS A 342 27.59 24.10 -42.45
N ASN A 343 28.88 24.07 -42.14
CA ASN A 343 29.94 24.33 -43.11
C ASN A 343 30.08 23.21 -44.16
N LEU A 344 29.81 21.95 -43.79
CA LEU A 344 29.77 20.83 -44.72
C LEU A 344 28.81 21.09 -45.90
N ILE A 345 27.66 21.76 -45.67
CA ILE A 345 26.70 22.11 -46.73
C ILE A 345 27.37 22.92 -47.84
N GLU A 346 28.19 23.89 -47.45
CA GLU A 346 28.89 24.77 -48.38
C GLU A 346 30.01 24.01 -49.11
N ILE A 347 30.74 23.12 -48.41
CA ILE A 347 31.76 22.28 -49.05
C ILE A 347 31.15 21.30 -50.06
N TYR A 348 30.00 20.67 -49.75
CA TYR A 348 29.27 19.84 -50.71
C TYR A 348 28.88 20.62 -51.97
N SER A 349 28.39 21.86 -51.79
CA SER A 349 28.02 22.76 -52.89
C SER A 349 29.23 23.07 -53.78
N LEU A 350 30.40 23.30 -53.17
CA LEU A 350 31.65 23.54 -53.90
C LEU A 350 32.09 22.33 -54.72
N ILE A 351 32.08 21.14 -54.13
CA ILE A 351 32.47 19.90 -54.82
C ILE A 351 31.55 19.64 -56.03
N ASN A 352 30.25 19.89 -55.86
CA ASN A 352 29.25 19.64 -56.90
C ASN A 352 29.12 20.77 -57.94
N THR A 353 29.99 21.79 -57.90
CA THR A 353 30.02 22.86 -58.90
C THR A 353 30.52 22.34 -60.25
N ARG A 354 29.77 22.57 -61.34
CA ARG A 354 30.07 22.00 -62.67
C ARG A 354 31.27 22.70 -63.35
N SER A 355 32.13 21.92 -64.01
CA SER A 355 33.27 22.37 -64.85
C SER A 355 33.12 21.99 -66.33
N ASP A 356 31.95 21.51 -66.78
CA ASP A 356 31.74 20.86 -68.08
C ASP A 356 32.60 19.60 -68.34
N SER A 357 33.50 19.24 -67.42
CA SER A 357 34.32 18.03 -67.51
C SER A 357 33.47 16.75 -67.45
N ARG A 358 33.88 15.73 -68.19
CA ARG A 358 33.30 14.39 -68.12
C ARG A 358 33.79 13.57 -66.93
N PHE A 359 34.87 14.00 -66.28
CA PHE A 359 35.42 13.35 -65.09
C PHE A 359 34.87 13.90 -63.77
N VAL A 360 33.85 14.77 -63.82
CA VAL A 360 33.19 15.30 -62.62
C VAL A 360 32.72 14.16 -61.75
N LYS A 361 33.24 14.13 -60.52
CA LYS A 361 32.70 13.32 -59.43
C LYS A 361 31.78 14.20 -58.61
N SER A 362 30.57 13.72 -58.33
CA SER A 362 29.66 14.36 -57.38
C SER A 362 29.73 13.63 -56.06
N VAL A 363 29.66 14.38 -54.97
CA VAL A 363 29.37 13.79 -53.66
C VAL A 363 27.87 13.91 -53.47
N ASP A 364 27.21 12.79 -53.14
CA ASP A 364 25.80 12.82 -52.74
C ASP A 364 25.69 13.86 -51.62
N THR A 365 24.81 14.83 -51.79
CA THR A 365 24.44 15.73 -50.72
C THR A 365 23.73 14.87 -49.68
N GLN A 366 24.48 14.15 -48.83
CA GLN A 366 23.99 13.26 -47.79
C GLN A 366 23.31 14.08 -46.67
N SER A 367 22.28 14.80 -47.06
CA SER A 367 21.30 15.48 -46.22
C SER A 367 20.76 14.50 -45.19
N LYS A 368 20.60 13.21 -45.56
CA LYS A 368 20.22 12.13 -44.65
C LYS A 368 21.21 11.94 -43.51
N LYS A 369 22.50 11.69 -43.80
CA LYS A 369 23.56 11.54 -42.77
C LYS A 369 23.64 12.78 -41.88
N ARG A 370 23.66 13.97 -42.48
CA ARG A 370 23.70 15.25 -41.73
C ARG A 370 22.47 15.45 -40.83
N ASN A 371 21.27 15.22 -41.35
CA ASN A 371 20.03 15.39 -40.60
C ASN A 371 19.91 14.37 -39.47
N SER A 372 20.24 13.10 -39.74
CA SER A 372 20.30 12.06 -38.70
C SER A 372 21.33 12.37 -37.62
N PHE A 373 22.47 12.97 -37.97
CA PHE A 373 23.43 13.42 -36.95
C PHE A 373 22.88 14.56 -36.09
N ALA A 374 22.17 15.52 -36.68
CA ALA A 374 21.55 16.60 -35.92
C ALA A 374 20.48 16.06 -34.95
N GLU A 375 19.71 15.04 -35.36
CA GLU A 375 18.77 14.33 -34.50
C GLU A 375 19.48 13.62 -33.33
N LEU A 376 20.57 12.90 -33.61
CA LEU A 376 21.44 12.33 -32.58
C LEU A 376 21.97 13.41 -31.61
N GLY A 377 22.35 14.58 -32.12
CA GLY A 377 22.73 15.76 -31.34
C GLY A 377 21.66 16.22 -30.34
N ASN A 378 20.39 16.22 -30.75
CA ASN A 378 19.29 16.54 -29.86
C ASN A 378 19.11 15.46 -28.78
N ILE A 379 19.22 14.18 -29.17
CA ILE A 379 19.05 13.05 -28.23
C ILE A 379 20.14 13.06 -27.16
N ILE A 380 21.42 13.26 -27.52
CA ILE A 380 22.51 13.33 -26.53
C ILE A 380 22.33 14.55 -25.61
N ASN A 381 21.85 15.68 -26.13
CA ASN A 381 21.60 16.87 -25.31
C ASN A 381 20.48 16.64 -24.29
N SER A 382 19.33 16.09 -24.71
CA SER A 382 18.25 15.73 -23.79
C SER A 382 18.69 14.65 -22.79
N THR A 383 19.46 13.65 -23.23
CA THR A 383 20.04 12.63 -22.34
C THR A 383 20.93 13.29 -21.28
N LYS A 384 21.72 14.29 -21.67
CA LYS A 384 22.60 15.03 -20.77
C LYS A 384 21.82 15.83 -19.72
N GLU A 385 20.72 16.48 -20.08
CA GLU A 385 19.89 17.22 -19.13
C GLU A 385 19.35 16.31 -18.01
N TYR A 386 18.85 15.12 -18.37
CA TYR A 386 18.40 14.13 -17.39
C TYR A 386 19.56 13.58 -16.56
N TYR A 387 20.72 13.34 -17.18
CA TYR A 387 21.92 12.88 -16.48
C TYR A 387 22.40 13.89 -15.43
N SER A 388 22.45 15.18 -15.76
CA SER A 388 22.81 16.26 -14.82
C SER A 388 21.85 16.30 -13.63
N ARG A 389 20.54 16.22 -13.89
CA ARG A 389 19.52 16.16 -12.83
C ARG A 389 19.69 14.92 -11.95
N PHE A 390 19.97 13.77 -12.55
CA PHE A 390 20.20 12.52 -11.83
C PHE A 390 21.39 12.62 -10.87
N LEU A 391 22.52 13.20 -11.29
CA LEU A 391 23.70 13.34 -10.41
C LEU A 391 23.36 14.12 -9.14
N VAL A 392 22.63 15.24 -9.26
CA VAL A 392 22.17 16.05 -8.12
C VAL A 392 21.19 15.28 -7.23
N LEU A 393 20.30 14.48 -7.81
CA LEU A 393 19.35 13.67 -7.05
C LEU A 393 20.08 12.56 -6.29
N ARG A 394 21.01 11.86 -6.96
CA ARG A 394 21.77 10.74 -6.40
C ARG A 394 22.56 11.15 -5.16
N GLU A 395 23.17 12.34 -5.14
CA GLU A 395 23.89 12.86 -3.97
C GLU A 395 22.99 13.08 -2.75
N LYS A 396 21.69 13.26 -2.95
CA LYS A 396 20.70 13.47 -1.88
C LYS A 396 20.04 12.16 -1.41
N VAL A 397 20.34 11.02 -2.04
CA VAL A 397 19.82 9.72 -1.60
C VAL A 397 20.74 9.20 -0.50
N GLU A 398 20.36 9.47 0.74
CA GLU A 398 21.07 9.02 1.93
C GLU A 398 20.56 7.66 2.38
N ARG A 399 21.49 6.80 2.84
CA ARG A 399 21.14 5.54 3.49
C ARG A 399 21.01 5.76 5.00
N SER A 400 20.02 5.11 5.60
CA SER A 400 19.86 5.10 7.06
C SER A 400 21.07 4.42 7.71
N PRO A 401 21.57 4.93 8.85
CA PRO A 401 22.67 4.27 9.55
C PRO A 401 22.22 2.92 10.10
N GLU A 402 23.15 1.99 10.29
CA GLU A 402 22.85 0.65 10.86
C GLU A 402 22.19 0.74 12.26
N THR A 403 22.42 1.83 12.99
CA THR A 403 21.84 2.12 14.31
C THR A 403 20.42 2.68 14.26
N TYR A 404 19.81 2.82 13.08
CA TYR A 404 18.49 3.40 12.92
C TYR A 404 17.37 2.52 13.52
N THR A 405 16.56 3.12 14.40
CA THR A 405 15.52 2.43 15.19
C THR A 405 14.09 2.70 14.72
N GLY A 406 13.88 3.68 13.84
CA GLY A 406 12.53 4.12 13.46
C GLY A 406 11.78 4.86 14.57
N SER A 407 10.56 5.30 14.26
CA SER A 407 9.63 5.96 15.17
C SER A 407 8.19 5.72 14.72
N SER A 408 7.23 5.70 15.66
CA SER A 408 5.83 5.53 15.29
C SER A 408 5.27 6.70 14.45
N ASP A 409 5.84 7.91 14.59
CA ASP A 409 5.51 9.05 13.71
C ASP A 409 5.86 8.76 12.25
N GLU A 410 7.05 8.19 11.98
CA GLU A 410 7.47 7.85 10.61
C GLU A 410 6.54 6.83 9.94
N LEU A 411 5.81 6.01 10.71
CA LEU A 411 4.76 5.14 10.18
C LEU A 411 3.40 5.86 10.06
N ARG A 412 2.95 6.50 11.14
CA ARG A 412 1.56 6.98 11.30
C ARG A 412 1.31 8.36 10.69
N ASN A 413 2.35 9.17 10.51
CA ASN A 413 2.24 10.52 9.97
C ASN A 413 2.39 10.49 8.42
N PRO A 414 1.31 10.71 7.66
CA PRO A 414 1.38 10.71 6.20
C PRO A 414 2.25 11.82 5.63
N ASN A 415 2.53 12.87 6.42
CA ASN A 415 3.35 14.01 6.05
C ASN A 415 4.79 13.89 6.57
N ASN A 416 5.22 12.72 7.03
CA ASN A 416 6.59 12.54 7.49
C ASN A 416 7.58 12.89 6.36
N VAL A 417 8.49 13.82 6.64
CA VAL A 417 9.37 14.43 5.64
C VAL A 417 10.28 13.40 4.97
N LYS A 418 10.80 12.41 5.72
CA LYS A 418 11.70 11.39 5.16
C LYS A 418 10.99 10.48 4.16
N ILE A 419 9.81 9.97 4.53
CA ILE A 419 9.03 9.08 3.65
C ILE A 419 8.52 9.83 2.42
N THR A 420 8.02 11.05 2.59
CA THR A 420 7.50 11.86 1.48
C THR A 420 8.60 12.27 0.51
N ASP A 421 9.79 12.64 1.01
CA ASP A 421 10.97 12.93 0.20
C ASP A 421 11.45 11.71 -0.60
N LEU A 422 11.56 10.53 0.02
CA LEU A 422 11.93 9.29 -0.69
C LEU A 422 10.91 8.92 -1.78
N LYS A 423 9.60 9.04 -1.50
CA LYS A 423 8.55 8.80 -2.51
C LYS A 423 8.62 9.79 -3.66
N ALA A 424 8.90 11.07 -3.38
CA ALA A 424 9.08 12.09 -4.42
C ALA A 424 10.30 11.78 -5.30
N LYS A 425 11.42 11.34 -4.71
CA LYS A 425 12.63 10.91 -5.43
C LYS A 425 12.36 9.69 -6.32
N ILE A 426 11.63 8.68 -5.84
CA ILE A 426 11.24 7.52 -6.67
C ILE A 426 10.43 7.98 -7.88
N LYS A 427 9.43 8.84 -7.69
CA LYS A 427 8.61 9.37 -8.78
C LYS A 427 9.44 10.16 -9.81
N GLU A 428 10.42 10.94 -9.35
CA GLU A 428 11.34 11.65 -10.25
C GLU A 428 12.23 10.68 -11.04
N LEU A 429 12.78 9.65 -10.39
CA LEU A 429 13.59 8.60 -11.02
C LEU A 429 12.78 7.82 -12.06
N ASP A 430 11.55 7.42 -11.76
CA ASP A 430 10.65 6.74 -12.71
C ASP A 430 10.34 7.61 -13.94
N GLY A 431 10.12 8.91 -13.72
CA GLY A 431 9.96 9.88 -14.80
C GLY A 431 11.20 9.96 -15.70
N MET A 432 12.40 9.98 -15.12
CA MET A 432 13.66 9.96 -15.87
C MET A 432 13.85 8.66 -16.66
N ILE A 433 13.58 7.50 -16.04
CA ILE A 433 13.67 6.19 -16.70
C ILE A 433 12.75 6.12 -17.91
N ALA A 434 11.50 6.57 -17.76
CA ALA A 434 10.54 6.63 -18.86
C ALA A 434 11.04 7.54 -20.01
N SER A 435 11.53 8.73 -19.68
CA SER A 435 12.09 9.68 -20.65
C SER A 435 13.31 9.11 -21.40
N ILE A 436 14.26 8.47 -20.70
CA ILE A 436 15.44 7.89 -21.35
C ILE A 436 15.07 6.70 -22.23
N ASN A 437 14.17 5.82 -21.78
CA ASN A 437 13.68 4.71 -22.62
C ASN A 437 13.01 5.24 -23.90
N GLN A 438 12.22 6.31 -23.80
CA GLN A 438 11.61 6.96 -24.97
C GLN A 438 12.67 7.53 -25.92
N LEU A 439 13.69 8.21 -25.40
CA LEU A 439 14.81 8.71 -26.21
C LEU A 439 15.57 7.56 -26.91
N SER A 440 15.78 6.43 -26.24
CA SER A 440 16.45 5.27 -26.81
C SER A 440 15.67 4.62 -27.96
N GLN A 441 14.33 4.66 -27.96
CA GLN A 441 13.51 4.12 -29.04
C GLN A 441 13.71 4.86 -30.38
N PHE A 442 13.95 6.17 -30.32
CA PHE A 442 14.15 7.00 -31.50
C PHE A 442 15.51 6.78 -32.19
N LEU A 443 16.45 6.08 -31.57
CA LEU A 443 17.80 5.88 -32.12
C LEU A 443 17.83 4.91 -33.33
N SER A 444 16.88 3.99 -33.43
CA SER A 444 16.90 2.87 -34.39
C SER A 444 16.91 3.25 -35.89
N VAL A 445 16.69 4.51 -36.24
CA VAL A 445 16.55 4.99 -37.63
C VAL A 445 17.89 5.41 -38.24
N HIS A 446 18.96 5.55 -37.44
CA HIS A 446 20.19 6.22 -37.89
C HIS A 446 21.26 5.27 -38.46
N LYS A 447 21.21 3.96 -38.17
CA LYS A 447 22.13 2.94 -38.74
C LYS A 447 22.14 2.90 -40.27
N GLU A 448 21.02 3.20 -40.92
CA GLU A 448 20.88 3.18 -42.37
C GLU A 448 21.59 4.34 -43.09
N ASN A 449 22.12 5.32 -42.34
CA ASN A 449 22.74 6.55 -42.85
C ASN A 449 24.24 6.69 -42.50
N ASP A 450 24.98 5.57 -42.37
CA ASP A 450 26.41 5.54 -42.03
C ASP A 450 26.78 6.16 -40.66
N LEU A 451 25.90 6.02 -39.64
CA LEU A 451 26.10 6.54 -38.26
C LEU A 451 25.99 5.45 -37.17
N ALA A 452 26.19 4.18 -37.55
CA ALA A 452 25.99 3.06 -36.64
C ALA A 452 26.89 3.11 -35.38
N LYS A 453 28.13 3.59 -35.51
CA LYS A 453 29.08 3.67 -34.38
C LYS A 453 28.66 4.72 -33.36
N GLU A 454 28.23 5.88 -33.84
CA GLU A 454 27.78 7.01 -33.03
C GLU A 454 26.53 6.66 -32.23
N GLU A 455 25.57 5.98 -32.89
CA GLU A 455 24.36 5.46 -32.27
C GLU A 455 24.66 4.41 -31.20
N GLU A 456 25.50 3.41 -31.50
CA GLU A 456 25.84 2.32 -30.58
C GLU A 456 26.52 2.82 -29.29
N VAL A 457 27.39 3.82 -29.40
CA VAL A 457 28.03 4.42 -28.22
C VAL A 457 27.03 5.18 -27.36
N LEU A 458 26.13 5.97 -27.95
CA LEU A 458 25.10 6.68 -27.18
C LEU A 458 24.12 5.70 -26.52
N GLN A 459 23.67 4.66 -27.24
CA GLN A 459 22.83 3.59 -26.69
C GLN A 459 23.50 2.92 -25.50
N SER A 460 24.80 2.61 -25.60
CA SER A 460 25.56 2.01 -24.50
C SER A 460 25.63 2.92 -23.28
N LYS A 461 25.78 4.24 -23.47
CA LYS A 461 25.77 5.23 -22.37
C LYS A 461 24.39 5.41 -21.75
N GLN A 462 23.32 5.44 -22.56
CA GLN A 462 21.94 5.49 -22.06
C GLN A 462 21.57 4.24 -21.27
N LYS A 463 21.99 3.05 -21.72
CA LYS A 463 21.80 1.80 -20.96
C LYS A 463 22.49 1.85 -19.61
N LEU A 464 23.76 2.26 -19.58
CA LEU A 464 24.49 2.42 -18.33
C LEU A 464 23.84 3.47 -17.40
N PHE A 465 23.23 4.51 -17.98
CA PHE A 465 22.48 5.51 -17.22
C PHE A 465 21.19 4.93 -16.64
N LEU A 466 20.41 4.18 -17.42
CA LEU A 466 19.24 3.44 -16.94
C LEU A 466 19.60 2.49 -15.78
N ASP A 467 20.68 1.72 -15.90
CA ASP A 467 21.16 0.84 -14.84
C ASP A 467 21.48 1.60 -13.53
N ASN A 468 22.00 2.83 -13.64
CA ASN A 468 22.28 3.68 -12.48
C ASN A 468 21.00 4.30 -11.88
N LEU A 469 20.05 4.72 -12.72
CA LEU A 469 18.74 5.20 -12.28
C LEU A 469 18.00 4.09 -11.52
N ASP A 470 17.96 2.88 -12.07
CA ASP A 470 17.33 1.71 -11.44
C ASP A 470 18.00 1.37 -10.11
N LYS A 471 19.34 1.38 -10.04
CA LYS A 471 20.08 1.19 -8.78
C LYS A 471 19.71 2.23 -7.73
N THR A 472 19.70 3.52 -8.08
CA THR A 472 19.34 4.58 -7.12
C THR A 472 17.87 4.48 -6.70
N ARG A 473 16.97 4.11 -7.61
CA ARG A 473 15.56 3.85 -7.29
C ARG A 473 15.43 2.69 -6.30
N LEU A 474 16.18 1.62 -6.52
CA LEU A 474 16.22 0.45 -5.63
C LEU A 474 16.67 0.84 -4.22
N ILE A 475 17.68 1.70 -4.09
CA ILE A 475 18.13 2.23 -2.79
C ILE A 475 16.97 2.97 -2.08
N CYS A 476 16.21 3.81 -2.78
CA CYS A 476 15.08 4.50 -2.17
C CYS A 476 14.01 3.50 -1.66
N TYR A 477 13.73 2.43 -2.41
CA TYR A 477 12.82 1.38 -1.94
C TYR A 477 13.37 0.61 -0.74
N GLU A 478 14.65 0.26 -0.75
CA GLU A 478 15.35 -0.35 0.40
C GLU A 478 15.19 0.53 1.65
N GLU A 479 15.41 1.84 1.54
CA GLU A 479 15.29 2.78 2.64
C GLU A 479 13.85 2.89 3.16
N ILE A 480 12.85 3.00 2.28
CA ILE A 480 11.44 2.99 2.72
C ILE A 480 11.10 1.67 3.42
N ALA A 481 11.61 0.53 2.95
CA ALA A 481 11.39 -0.76 3.60
C ALA A 481 12.04 -0.83 4.99
N ILE A 482 13.29 -0.34 5.13
CA ILE A 482 13.98 -0.22 6.42
C ILE A 482 13.16 0.65 7.37
N ILE A 483 12.70 1.83 6.92
CA ILE A 483 11.89 2.75 7.73
C ILE A 483 10.60 2.07 8.18
N ASN A 484 9.83 1.47 7.26
CA ASN A 484 8.57 0.82 7.64
C ASN A 484 8.79 -0.38 8.57
N ASN A 485 9.83 -1.17 8.37
CA ASN A 485 10.16 -2.29 9.25
C ASN A 485 10.50 -1.82 10.67
N LYS A 486 11.39 -0.84 10.80
CA LYS A 486 11.83 -0.32 12.10
C LYS A 486 10.71 0.45 12.82
N SER A 487 10.04 1.35 12.11
CA SER A 487 8.91 2.13 12.63
C SER A 487 7.69 1.27 12.96
N GLY A 488 7.43 0.20 12.19
CA GLY A 488 6.41 -0.80 12.52
C GLY A 488 6.71 -1.52 13.82
N ASN A 489 7.95 -1.98 14.02
CA ASN A 489 8.37 -2.60 15.29
C ASN A 489 8.24 -1.64 16.48
N GLN A 490 8.62 -0.37 16.30
CA GLN A 490 8.49 0.66 17.32
C GLN A 490 7.02 0.98 17.64
N ALA A 491 6.16 1.11 16.63
CA ALA A 491 4.72 1.32 16.80
C ALA A 491 4.04 0.15 17.52
N LEU A 492 4.43 -1.09 17.20
CA LEU A 492 4.01 -2.28 17.93
C LEU A 492 4.47 -2.23 19.39
N ALA A 493 5.73 -1.92 19.66
CA ALA A 493 6.26 -1.84 21.01
C ALA A 493 5.54 -0.78 21.87
N GLU A 494 5.32 0.41 21.33
CA GLU A 494 4.58 1.49 21.99
C GLU A 494 3.13 1.10 22.29
N THR A 495 2.44 0.52 21.32
CA THR A 495 1.02 0.15 21.47
C THR A 495 0.87 -1.02 22.43
N LYS A 496 1.77 -2.01 22.37
CA LYS A 496 1.83 -3.12 23.30
C LYS A 496 2.13 -2.62 24.72
N GLN A 497 3.08 -1.71 24.89
CA GLN A 497 3.37 -1.11 26.20
C GLN A 497 2.16 -0.35 26.77
N ARG A 498 1.44 0.42 25.93
CA ARG A 498 0.20 1.09 26.35
C ARG A 498 -0.88 0.09 26.78
N TYR A 499 -1.06 -0.99 26.02
CA TYR A 499 -1.97 -2.08 26.38
C TYR A 499 -1.56 -2.79 27.67
N ASP A 500 -0.29 -3.17 27.82
CA ASP A 500 0.21 -3.86 29.02
C ASP A 500 0.08 -2.97 30.27
N ASN A 501 0.39 -1.67 30.16
CA ASN A 501 0.17 -0.71 31.24
C ASN A 501 -1.31 -0.58 31.61
N PHE A 502 -2.18 -0.41 30.61
CA PHE A 502 -3.62 -0.36 30.81
C PHE A 502 -4.15 -1.62 31.50
N LYS A 503 -3.71 -2.81 31.07
CA LYS A 503 -4.15 -4.08 31.65
C LYS A 503 -3.68 -4.22 33.09
N ASN A 504 -2.43 -3.88 33.37
CA ASN A 504 -1.89 -3.88 34.73
C ASN A 504 -2.66 -2.92 35.66
N ASP A 505 -3.06 -1.75 35.17
CA ASP A 505 -3.85 -0.79 35.95
C ASP A 505 -5.26 -1.33 36.24
N VAL A 506 -5.92 -1.93 35.24
CA VAL A 506 -7.23 -2.58 35.42
C VAL A 506 -7.14 -3.75 36.42
N ASP A 507 -6.11 -4.59 36.33
CA ASP A 507 -5.94 -5.74 37.22
C ASP A 507 -5.57 -5.34 38.66
N LYS A 508 -4.76 -4.28 38.84
CA LYS A 508 -4.49 -3.71 40.17
C LYS A 508 -5.77 -3.17 40.82
N GLN A 509 -6.59 -2.44 40.06
CA GLN A 509 -7.84 -1.89 40.58
C GLN A 509 -8.84 -2.99 40.99
N LYS A 510 -8.91 -4.10 40.25
CA LYS A 510 -9.69 -5.28 40.65
C LYS A 510 -9.23 -5.87 41.99
N ASN A 511 -7.94 -5.81 42.29
CA ASN A 511 -7.38 -6.36 43.53
C ASN A 511 -7.49 -5.40 44.72
N GLU A 512 -7.51 -4.10 44.49
CA GLU A 512 -7.55 -3.07 45.54
C GLU A 512 -8.97 -2.58 45.88
N ASN A 513 -10.03 -3.12 45.25
CA ASN A 513 -11.43 -2.67 45.42
C ASN A 513 -11.57 -1.13 45.28
N SER A 514 -10.89 -0.53 44.30
CA SER A 514 -10.98 0.92 44.05
C SER A 514 -11.85 1.21 42.82
N ASP A 515 -12.97 1.91 43.00
CA ASP A 515 -13.99 2.22 41.98
C ASP A 515 -13.57 3.26 40.92
N LYS A 516 -12.32 3.29 40.47
CA LYS A 516 -11.83 4.40 39.63
C LYS A 516 -12.01 4.23 38.12
N THR A 517 -12.10 3.02 37.59
CA THR A 517 -12.26 2.83 36.13
C THR A 517 -13.46 1.96 35.82
N THR A 518 -14.46 2.58 35.19
CA THR A 518 -15.72 1.95 34.82
C THR A 518 -15.55 1.02 33.60
N PRO A 519 -16.40 -0.02 33.44
CA PRO A 519 -16.40 -0.83 32.21
C PRO A 519 -16.56 -0.01 30.91
N ALA A 520 -17.22 1.15 30.98
CA ALA A 520 -17.35 2.07 29.84
C ALA A 520 -16.02 2.74 29.47
N GLU A 521 -15.20 3.13 30.46
CA GLU A 521 -13.86 3.68 30.25
C GLU A 521 -12.89 2.62 29.72
N ILE A 522 -12.98 1.39 30.25
CA ILE A 522 -12.24 0.21 29.74
C ILE A 522 -12.55 0.01 28.25
N ARG A 523 -13.84 0.00 27.87
CA ARG A 523 -14.26 -0.15 26.47
C ARG A 523 -13.69 0.96 25.58
N LYS A 524 -13.71 2.21 26.06
CA LYS A 524 -13.21 3.37 25.30
C LYS A 524 -11.71 3.25 25.01
N GLU A 525 -10.91 2.83 25.99
CA GLU A 525 -9.47 2.66 25.82
C GLU A 525 -9.14 1.47 24.91
N LEU A 526 -9.83 0.33 25.07
CA LEU A 526 -9.67 -0.83 24.18
C LEU A 526 -10.02 -0.50 22.72
N LEU A 527 -11.09 0.27 22.48
CA LEU A 527 -11.43 0.76 21.14
C LEU A 527 -10.32 1.64 20.55
N SER A 528 -9.80 2.60 21.34
CA SER A 528 -8.70 3.46 20.91
C SER A 528 -7.45 2.66 20.56
N LEU A 529 -7.10 1.65 21.37
CA LEU A 529 -5.98 0.76 21.09
C LEU A 529 -6.22 -0.06 19.82
N ASN A 530 -7.42 -0.63 19.63
CA ASN A 530 -7.73 -1.43 18.44
C ASN A 530 -7.71 -0.57 17.16
N GLU A 531 -8.17 0.68 17.21
CA GLU A 531 -8.09 1.61 16.08
C GLU A 531 -6.64 1.88 15.67
N ILE A 532 -5.74 2.09 16.63
CA ILE A 532 -4.31 2.32 16.38
C ILE A 532 -3.66 1.06 15.78
N VAL A 533 -3.91 -0.12 16.35
CA VAL A 533 -3.35 -1.38 15.84
C VAL A 533 -3.83 -1.63 14.40
N ASN A 534 -5.12 -1.43 14.12
CA ASN A 534 -5.67 -1.59 12.78
C ASN A 534 -5.13 -0.55 11.79
N LEU A 535 -4.86 0.68 12.24
CA LEU A 535 -4.18 1.69 11.42
C LEU A 535 -2.78 1.22 11.04
N ASP A 536 -1.99 0.77 12.01
CA ASP A 536 -0.61 0.29 11.78
C ASP A 536 -0.60 -0.92 10.82
N ILE A 537 -1.50 -1.89 11.00
CA ILE A 537 -1.67 -3.03 10.09
C ILE A 537 -1.97 -2.55 8.65
N ARG A 538 -2.89 -1.60 8.47
CA ARG A 538 -3.24 -1.08 7.15
C ARG A 538 -2.06 -0.39 6.47
N LEU A 539 -1.37 0.50 7.18
CA LEU A 539 -0.24 1.26 6.64
C LEU A 539 0.89 0.33 6.15
N LEU A 540 1.22 -0.69 6.94
CA LEU A 540 2.24 -1.67 6.59
C LEU A 540 1.81 -2.57 5.40
N ASN A 541 0.55 -3.01 5.35
CA ASN A 541 0.02 -3.77 4.21
C ASN A 541 -0.03 -2.93 2.93
N ASP A 542 -0.43 -1.66 3.02
CA ASP A 542 -0.48 -0.74 1.88
C ASP A 542 0.92 -0.49 1.32
N PHE A 543 1.95 -0.40 2.17
CA PHE A 543 3.33 -0.32 1.71
C PHE A 543 3.73 -1.57 0.91
N ILE A 544 3.45 -2.77 1.41
CA ILE A 544 3.75 -4.03 0.71
C ILE A 544 3.01 -4.09 -0.63
N LYS A 545 1.71 -3.78 -0.63
CA LYS A 545 0.85 -3.88 -1.82
C LYS A 545 1.23 -2.89 -2.92
N ASN A 546 1.64 -1.69 -2.55
CA ASN A 546 1.95 -0.62 -3.51
C ASN A 546 3.40 -0.62 -4.00
N THR A 547 4.23 -1.54 -3.52
CA THR A 547 5.62 -1.68 -4.00
C THR A 547 5.67 -2.60 -5.23
N ASP A 548 6.46 -2.22 -6.23
CA ASP A 548 6.66 -3.01 -7.45
C ASP A 548 7.26 -4.39 -7.09
N PRO A 549 6.61 -5.51 -7.50
CA PRO A 549 7.10 -6.86 -7.21
C PRO A 549 8.53 -7.14 -7.67
N SER A 550 8.99 -6.49 -8.74
CA SER A 550 10.35 -6.67 -9.26
C SER A 550 11.45 -6.19 -8.30
N VAL A 551 11.11 -5.29 -7.36
CA VAL A 551 12.04 -4.79 -6.33
C VAL A 551 12.43 -5.91 -5.36
N GLU A 552 11.50 -6.81 -5.04
CA GLU A 552 11.73 -7.92 -4.14
C GLU A 552 12.66 -8.98 -4.75
N GLU A 553 12.50 -9.26 -6.03
CA GLU A 553 13.37 -10.20 -6.76
C GLU A 553 14.80 -9.66 -6.91
N THR A 554 14.96 -8.33 -6.94
CA THR A 554 16.24 -7.66 -7.22
C THR A 554 17.03 -7.22 -5.99
N SER A 555 16.39 -6.99 -4.84
CA SER A 555 17.08 -6.62 -3.58
C SER A 555 16.79 -7.55 -2.42
N LYS A 556 17.87 -8.19 -1.93
CA LYS A 556 17.87 -8.95 -0.69
C LYS A 556 17.56 -8.08 0.54
N ILE A 557 18.06 -6.84 0.57
CA ILE A 557 17.83 -5.89 1.69
C ILE A 557 16.34 -5.55 1.80
N PHE A 558 15.71 -5.28 0.66
CA PHE A 558 14.27 -5.02 0.61
C PHE A 558 13.48 -6.25 1.10
N ALA A 559 13.77 -7.43 0.55
CA ALA A 559 13.08 -8.67 0.91
C ALA A 559 13.20 -9.02 2.41
N GLU A 560 14.38 -8.84 3.01
CA GLU A 560 14.59 -9.04 4.44
C GLU A 560 13.75 -8.09 5.31
N ASN A 561 13.66 -6.81 4.92
CA ASN A 561 12.86 -5.82 5.64
C ASN A 561 11.35 -6.02 5.43
N LYS A 562 10.92 -6.41 4.23
CA LYS A 562 9.54 -6.82 3.95
C LYS A 562 9.12 -7.99 4.84
N ASN A 563 9.95 -9.03 4.95
CA ASN A 563 9.71 -10.15 5.86
C ASN A 563 9.62 -9.70 7.34
N GLY A 564 10.41 -8.70 7.73
CA GLY A 564 10.31 -8.06 9.06
C GLY A 564 8.98 -7.33 9.27
N ILE A 565 8.49 -6.64 8.24
CA ILE A 565 7.18 -5.98 8.25
C ILE A 565 6.06 -7.02 8.36
N GLU A 566 6.11 -8.12 7.61
CA GLU A 566 5.11 -9.18 7.68
C GLU A 566 5.03 -9.82 9.07
N LYS A 567 6.18 -10.09 9.71
CA LYS A 567 6.24 -10.54 11.12
C LYS A 567 5.65 -9.53 12.09
N THR A 568 5.89 -8.24 11.85
CA THR A 568 5.29 -7.14 12.65
C THR A 568 3.78 -7.14 12.48
N ILE A 569 3.27 -7.27 11.25
CA ILE A 569 1.84 -7.37 10.95
C ILE A 569 1.20 -8.55 11.69
N ASP A 570 1.83 -9.73 11.67
CA ASP A 570 1.31 -10.90 12.38
C ASP A 570 1.28 -10.67 13.90
N SER A 571 2.31 -10.00 14.45
CA SER A 571 2.35 -9.62 15.86
C SER A 571 1.26 -8.60 16.22
N LEU A 572 1.00 -7.63 15.35
CA LEU A 572 -0.10 -6.67 15.50
C LEU A 572 -1.47 -7.35 15.41
N LYS A 573 -1.66 -8.31 14.49
CA LYS A 573 -2.90 -9.10 14.41
C LYS A 573 -3.14 -9.90 15.69
N ASN A 574 -2.09 -10.51 16.24
CA ASN A 574 -2.17 -11.21 17.53
C ASN A 574 -2.57 -10.24 18.66
N LEU A 575 -1.96 -9.05 18.72
CA LEU A 575 -2.33 -8.02 19.70
C LEU A 575 -3.78 -7.55 19.51
N SER A 576 -4.22 -7.33 18.27
CA SER A 576 -5.60 -6.97 17.94
C SER A 576 -6.58 -8.05 18.41
N SER A 577 -6.30 -9.33 18.17
CA SER A 577 -7.14 -10.44 18.64
C SER A 577 -7.26 -10.50 20.17
N VAL A 578 -6.16 -10.20 20.88
CA VAL A 578 -6.18 -10.08 22.36
C VAL A 578 -7.07 -8.91 22.80
N ILE A 579 -6.90 -7.73 22.18
CA ILE A 579 -7.72 -6.54 22.47
C ILE A 579 -9.20 -6.80 22.17
N GLU A 580 -9.52 -7.46 21.06
CA GLU A 580 -10.89 -7.82 20.67
C GLU A 580 -11.54 -8.80 21.65
N THR A 581 -10.76 -9.74 22.19
CA THR A 581 -11.23 -10.66 23.25
C THR A 581 -11.59 -9.89 24.51
N ASP A 582 -10.69 -9.01 24.98
CA ASP A 582 -10.93 -8.15 26.14
C ASP A 582 -12.12 -7.19 25.92
N LEU A 583 -12.30 -6.71 24.69
CA LEU A 583 -13.41 -5.85 24.30
C LEU A 583 -14.74 -6.61 24.34
N ALA A 584 -14.77 -7.84 23.81
CA ALA A 584 -15.95 -8.71 23.87
C ALA A 584 -16.33 -9.05 25.32
N ASP A 585 -15.35 -9.32 26.18
CA ASP A 585 -15.56 -9.55 27.62
C ASP A 585 -16.15 -8.30 28.29
N THR A 586 -15.62 -7.12 27.96
CA THR A 586 -16.12 -5.83 28.49
C THR A 586 -17.55 -5.56 28.01
N GLU A 587 -17.86 -5.83 26.74
CA GLU A 587 -19.22 -5.68 26.19
C GLU A 587 -20.21 -6.66 26.84
N SER A 588 -19.77 -7.89 27.16
CA SER A 588 -20.56 -8.85 27.93
C SER A 588 -20.91 -8.34 29.33
N ILE A 589 -19.95 -7.70 30.02
CA ILE A 589 -20.18 -7.10 31.34
C ILE A 589 -21.18 -5.94 31.24
N LEU A 590 -21.00 -5.03 30.29
CA LEU A 590 -21.92 -3.91 30.06
C LEU A 590 -23.35 -4.39 29.76
N LEU A 591 -23.50 -5.45 28.97
CA LEU A 591 -24.80 -6.06 28.70
C LEU A 591 -25.43 -6.63 29.98
N LYS A 592 -24.65 -7.33 30.83
CA LYS A 592 -25.13 -7.85 32.12
C LYS A 592 -25.60 -6.74 33.05
N ILE A 593 -24.87 -5.61 33.13
CA ILE A 593 -25.27 -4.43 33.90
C ILE A 593 -26.62 -3.91 33.41
N GLN A 594 -26.78 -3.73 32.09
CA GLN A 594 -28.02 -3.21 31.52
C GLN A 594 -29.20 -4.15 31.77
N LEU A 595 -29.01 -5.47 31.60
CA LEU A 595 -30.04 -6.46 31.87
C LEU A 595 -30.44 -6.46 33.36
N ALA A 596 -29.46 -6.34 34.26
CA ALA A 596 -29.74 -6.23 35.68
C ALA A 596 -30.56 -4.96 35.98
N LYS A 597 -30.16 -3.78 35.48
CA LYS A 597 -30.91 -2.52 35.66
C LYS A 597 -32.35 -2.60 35.14
N ASN A 598 -32.56 -3.17 33.94
CA ASN A 598 -33.89 -3.36 33.37
C ASN A 598 -34.76 -4.30 34.22
N GLU A 599 -34.17 -5.38 34.75
CA GLU A 599 -34.87 -6.32 35.63
C GLU A 599 -35.24 -5.65 36.96
N VAL A 600 -34.41 -4.76 37.52
CA VAL A 600 -34.76 -3.97 38.72
C VAL A 600 -36.06 -3.21 38.50
N ASP A 601 -36.17 -2.50 37.37
CA ASP A 601 -37.33 -1.70 37.04
C ASP A 601 -38.58 -2.55 36.79
N LEU A 602 -38.43 -3.70 36.11
CA LEU A 602 -39.52 -4.66 35.93
C LEU A 602 -40.08 -5.14 37.27
N ARG A 603 -39.22 -5.55 38.21
CA ARG A 603 -39.64 -6.05 39.53
C ARG A 603 -40.24 -4.95 40.39
N PHE A 604 -39.75 -3.71 40.26
CA PHE A 604 -40.34 -2.54 40.92
C PHE A 604 -41.79 -2.29 40.43
N GLU A 605 -42.02 -2.33 39.12
CA GLU A 605 -43.36 -2.14 38.56
C GLU A 605 -44.29 -3.35 38.81
N GLU A 606 -43.76 -4.57 38.91
CA GLU A 606 -44.51 -5.73 39.43
C GLU A 606 -44.94 -5.52 40.89
N ALA A 607 -44.06 -5.00 41.75
CA ALA A 607 -44.40 -4.71 43.14
C ALA A 607 -45.54 -3.68 43.23
N LYS A 608 -45.52 -2.63 42.42
CA LYS A 608 -46.61 -1.62 42.36
C LYS A 608 -47.94 -2.22 41.88
N ARG A 609 -47.92 -3.09 40.87
CA ARG A 609 -49.12 -3.79 40.38
C ARG A 609 -49.70 -4.75 41.44
N ASN A 610 -48.83 -5.48 42.14
CA ASN A 610 -49.24 -6.37 43.22
C ASN A 610 -49.81 -5.60 44.42
N LEU A 611 -49.24 -4.44 44.75
CA LEU A 611 -49.80 -3.53 45.74
C LEU A 611 -51.21 -3.06 45.35
N ALA A 612 -51.38 -2.57 44.11
CA ALA A 612 -52.66 -2.08 43.61
C ALA A 612 -53.77 -3.16 43.59
N SER A 613 -53.40 -4.43 43.48
CA SER A 613 -54.33 -5.57 43.52
C SER A 613 -54.54 -6.15 44.93
N GLY A 614 -53.92 -5.58 45.97
CA GLY A 614 -54.00 -6.07 47.34
C GLY A 614 -53.23 -7.38 47.59
N ASN A 615 -52.38 -7.82 46.66
CA ASN A 615 -51.55 -9.01 46.82
C ASN A 615 -50.22 -8.65 47.50
N PHE A 616 -50.28 -8.41 48.80
CA PHE A 616 -49.14 -7.89 49.58
C PHE A 616 -47.95 -8.87 49.63
N ALA A 617 -48.19 -10.17 49.68
CA ALA A 617 -47.12 -11.17 49.66
C ALA A 617 -46.32 -11.15 48.34
N ALA A 618 -47.01 -11.03 47.20
CA ALA A 618 -46.36 -10.88 45.90
C ALA A 618 -45.66 -9.52 45.75
N ALA A 619 -46.24 -8.46 46.31
CA ALA A 619 -45.61 -7.13 46.32
C ALA A 619 -44.29 -7.13 47.11
N ARG A 620 -44.28 -7.71 48.32
CA ARG A 620 -43.08 -7.93 49.16
C ARG A 620 -41.99 -8.70 48.42
N ARG A 621 -42.36 -9.83 47.82
CA ARG A 621 -41.40 -10.64 47.06
C ARG A 621 -40.82 -9.88 45.87
N SER A 622 -41.64 -9.11 45.16
CA SER A 622 -41.21 -8.36 43.97
C SER A 622 -40.26 -7.22 44.34
N ILE A 623 -40.51 -6.51 45.45
CA ILE A 623 -39.64 -5.42 45.90
C ILE A 623 -38.29 -5.94 46.44
N GLU A 624 -38.28 -7.08 47.14
CA GLU A 624 -37.03 -7.76 47.57
C GLU A 624 -36.22 -8.27 46.37
N LEU A 625 -36.89 -8.79 45.33
CA LEU A 625 -36.23 -9.18 44.09
C LEU A 625 -35.64 -7.97 43.36
N SER A 626 -36.36 -6.84 43.33
CA SER A 626 -35.84 -5.57 42.78
C SER A 626 -34.56 -5.15 43.51
N ARG A 627 -34.53 -5.20 44.86
CA ARG A 627 -33.32 -4.97 45.66
C ARG A 627 -32.17 -5.93 45.32
N THR A 628 -32.46 -7.22 45.22
CA THR A 628 -31.45 -8.23 44.87
C THR A 628 -30.83 -7.93 43.51
N ARG A 629 -31.66 -7.53 42.53
CA ARG A 629 -31.19 -7.18 41.18
C ARG A 629 -30.40 -5.87 41.15
N THR A 630 -30.75 -4.90 42.00
CA THR A 630 -29.96 -3.68 42.20
C THR A 630 -28.57 -4.01 42.68
N ASN A 631 -28.44 -4.90 43.68
CA ASN A 631 -27.15 -5.30 44.21
C ASN A 631 -26.31 -6.05 43.16
N ASN A 632 -26.91 -6.91 42.33
CA ASN A 632 -26.19 -7.54 41.22
C ASN A 632 -25.67 -6.51 40.19
N ALA A 633 -26.43 -5.43 39.93
CA ALA A 633 -25.97 -4.36 39.05
C ALA A 633 -24.82 -3.56 39.67
N LEU A 634 -24.90 -3.25 40.96
CA LEU A 634 -23.87 -2.53 41.72
C LEU A 634 -22.59 -3.35 41.92
N GLU A 635 -22.70 -4.68 42.03
CA GLU A 635 -21.53 -5.58 42.07
C GLU A 635 -20.75 -5.59 40.75
N LEU A 636 -21.44 -5.38 39.62
CA LEU A 636 -20.82 -5.26 38.31
C LEU A 636 -20.30 -3.85 38.01
N GLU A 637 -20.96 -2.82 38.56
CA GLU A 637 -20.60 -1.41 38.40
C GLU A 637 -21.09 -0.60 39.61
N GLU A 638 -20.17 -0.22 40.50
CA GLU A 638 -20.51 0.65 41.62
C GLU A 638 -20.88 2.05 41.11
N ASN A 639 -22.08 2.51 41.49
CA ASN A 639 -22.58 3.82 41.11
C ASN A 639 -23.40 4.41 42.26
N SER A 640 -22.86 5.43 42.92
CA SER A 640 -23.45 6.06 44.12
C SER A 640 -24.79 6.74 43.83
N GLU A 641 -24.96 7.34 42.66
CA GLU A 641 -26.21 7.98 42.23
C GLU A 641 -27.31 6.92 41.99
N TYR A 642 -26.99 5.84 41.28
CA TYR A 642 -27.90 4.72 41.05
C TYR A 642 -28.29 4.02 42.36
N ARG A 643 -27.34 3.84 43.27
CA ARG A 643 -27.57 3.32 44.62
C ARG A 643 -28.56 4.20 45.39
N SER A 644 -28.32 5.51 45.46
CA SER A 644 -29.19 6.44 46.17
C SER A 644 -30.61 6.46 45.59
N MET A 645 -30.75 6.52 44.26
CA MET A 645 -32.04 6.52 43.58
C MET A 645 -32.85 5.24 43.86
N THR A 646 -32.18 4.08 43.82
CA THR A 646 -32.84 2.79 44.07
C THR A 646 -33.17 2.58 45.54
N ASP A 647 -32.33 3.05 46.47
CA ASP A 647 -32.61 3.05 47.90
C ASP A 647 -33.86 3.86 48.23
N GLU A 648 -33.94 5.10 47.74
CA GLU A 648 -35.08 5.99 47.98
C GLU A 648 -36.41 5.39 47.46
N ARG A 649 -36.43 4.94 46.19
CA ARG A 649 -37.69 4.45 45.59
C ARG A 649 -38.19 3.16 46.22
N LEU A 650 -37.28 2.25 46.60
CA LEU A 650 -37.63 0.97 47.20
C LEU A 650 -38.05 1.14 48.67
N ASP A 651 -37.40 2.00 49.44
CA ASP A 651 -37.83 2.32 50.81
C ASP A 651 -39.26 2.90 50.81
N LYS A 652 -39.52 3.87 49.92
CA LYS A 652 -40.84 4.47 49.75
C LYS A 652 -41.92 3.44 49.40
N LEU A 653 -41.69 2.62 48.38
CA LEU A 653 -42.68 1.60 47.97
C LEU A 653 -42.84 0.52 49.06
N GLY A 654 -41.76 0.16 49.76
CA GLY A 654 -41.80 -0.75 50.90
C GLY A 654 -42.71 -0.22 52.01
N LYS A 655 -42.60 1.07 52.33
CA LYS A 655 -43.48 1.73 53.29
C LYS A 655 -44.94 1.72 52.83
N GLU A 656 -45.19 2.07 51.57
CA GLU A 656 -46.55 2.05 50.99
C GLU A 656 -47.20 0.65 51.05
N ILE A 657 -46.44 -0.42 50.74
CA ILE A 657 -46.93 -1.80 50.86
C ILE A 657 -47.26 -2.13 52.31
N ASN A 658 -46.37 -1.79 53.24
CA ASN A 658 -46.53 -2.14 54.65
C ASN A 658 -47.72 -1.41 55.27
N ASP A 659 -47.92 -0.13 54.97
CA ASP A 659 -49.03 0.68 55.50
C ASP A 659 -50.39 0.19 54.96
N ALA A 660 -50.44 -0.15 53.67
CA ALA A 660 -51.65 -0.72 53.05
C ALA A 660 -51.99 -2.10 53.63
N GLU A 661 -51.00 -2.98 53.81
CA GLU A 661 -51.20 -4.29 54.42
C GLU A 661 -51.57 -4.17 55.90
N ASN A 662 -51.01 -3.19 56.62
CA ASN A 662 -51.27 -2.95 58.03
C ASN A 662 -52.75 -2.67 58.30
N THR A 663 -53.38 -1.91 57.41
CA THR A 663 -54.82 -1.63 57.47
C THR A 663 -55.66 -2.92 57.44
N VAL A 664 -55.22 -3.93 56.69
CA VAL A 664 -55.89 -5.25 56.63
C VAL A 664 -55.53 -6.09 57.86
N VAL A 665 -54.27 -6.11 58.28
CA VAL A 665 -53.79 -6.85 59.46
C VAL A 665 -54.54 -6.42 60.73
N VAL A 666 -54.70 -5.12 60.98
CA VAL A 666 -55.41 -4.62 62.17
C VAL A 666 -56.85 -5.12 62.19
N LYS A 667 -57.54 -5.11 61.04
CA LYS A 667 -58.91 -5.62 60.91
C LYS A 667 -58.99 -7.13 61.15
N ASP A 668 -58.12 -7.91 60.52
CA ASP A 668 -58.07 -9.37 60.69
C ASP A 668 -57.80 -9.75 62.15
N VAL A 669 -56.87 -9.05 62.82
CA VAL A 669 -56.54 -9.28 64.24
C VAL A 669 -57.74 -8.97 65.13
N ARG A 670 -58.49 -7.89 64.85
CA ARG A 670 -59.73 -7.59 65.55
C ARG A 670 -60.77 -8.70 65.36
N GLU A 671 -60.96 -9.20 64.14
CA GLU A 671 -61.87 -10.32 63.86
C GLU A 671 -61.48 -11.59 64.63
N TYR A 672 -60.18 -11.90 64.68
CA TYR A 672 -59.67 -13.02 65.47
C TYR A 672 -59.89 -12.83 66.97
N LEU A 673 -59.64 -11.63 67.51
CA LEU A 673 -59.89 -11.30 68.91
C LEU A 673 -61.37 -11.50 69.27
N GLU A 674 -62.29 -10.96 68.45
CA GLU A 674 -63.72 -11.10 68.70
C GLU A 674 -64.20 -12.56 68.55
N LYS A 675 -63.63 -13.32 67.62
CA LYS A 675 -63.91 -14.76 67.51
C LYS A 675 -63.40 -15.52 68.74
N ALA A 676 -62.16 -15.28 69.16
CA ALA A 676 -61.58 -15.94 70.33
C ALA A 676 -62.36 -15.63 71.62
N LYS A 677 -62.81 -14.38 71.79
CA LYS A 677 -63.69 -13.99 72.90
C LYS A 677 -65.00 -14.80 72.88
N ARG A 678 -65.64 -14.96 71.73
CA ARG A 678 -66.86 -15.80 71.60
C ARG A 678 -66.59 -17.25 71.96
N ASP A 679 -65.51 -17.83 71.44
CA ASP A 679 -65.12 -19.22 71.72
C ASP A 679 -64.83 -19.42 73.22
N TYR A 680 -64.16 -18.45 73.86
CA TYR A 680 -63.92 -18.43 75.31
C TYR A 680 -65.23 -18.43 76.11
N PHE A 681 -66.18 -17.55 75.80
CA PHE A 681 -67.47 -17.49 76.51
C PHE A 681 -68.35 -18.73 76.24
N ASN A 682 -68.13 -19.42 75.13
CA ASN A 682 -68.74 -20.73 74.85
C ASN A 682 -68.00 -21.91 75.50
N THR A 683 -66.97 -21.64 76.32
CA THR A 683 -66.11 -22.61 77.03
C THR A 683 -65.21 -23.46 76.12
N ASP A 684 -65.00 -23.05 74.87
CA ASP A 684 -64.09 -23.68 73.92
C ASP A 684 -62.70 -23.01 73.95
N PHE A 685 -61.98 -23.26 75.05
CA PHE A 685 -60.70 -22.61 75.33
C PHE A 685 -59.60 -22.96 74.32
N ARG A 686 -59.59 -24.20 73.81
CA ARG A 686 -58.61 -24.63 72.82
C ARG A 686 -58.79 -23.88 71.49
N GLN A 687 -60.01 -23.78 71.00
CA GLN A 687 -60.29 -23.05 69.76
C GLN A 687 -60.02 -21.54 69.90
N ALA A 688 -60.29 -20.97 71.08
CA ALA A 688 -59.95 -19.59 71.40
C ALA A 688 -58.43 -19.35 71.39
N GLU A 689 -57.64 -20.26 71.98
CA GLU A 689 -56.18 -20.17 72.00
C GLU A 689 -55.58 -20.25 70.58
N GLU A 690 -56.00 -21.22 69.78
CA GLU A 690 -55.56 -21.36 68.38
C GLU A 690 -55.88 -20.11 67.54
N THR A 691 -57.05 -19.51 67.76
CA THR A 691 -57.46 -18.27 67.10
C THR A 691 -56.58 -17.08 67.52
N LEU A 692 -56.23 -16.97 68.81
CA LEU A 692 -55.34 -15.92 69.30
C LEU A 692 -53.88 -16.10 68.84
N ILE A 693 -53.39 -17.33 68.71
CA ILE A 693 -52.08 -17.61 68.10
C ILE A 693 -52.05 -17.15 66.63
N SER A 694 -53.17 -17.35 65.92
CA SER A 694 -53.34 -16.85 64.56
C SER A 694 -53.34 -15.32 64.53
N ALA A 695 -54.03 -14.67 65.47
CA ALA A 695 -54.01 -13.21 65.64
C ALA A 695 -52.59 -12.68 65.89
N ARG A 696 -51.84 -13.30 66.80
CA ARG A 696 -50.45 -12.95 67.10
C ARG A 696 -49.55 -13.07 65.86
N SER A 697 -49.72 -14.15 65.09
CA SER A 697 -48.96 -14.37 63.86
C SER A 697 -49.33 -13.35 62.77
N ARG A 698 -50.61 -13.00 62.65
CA ARG A 698 -51.08 -11.99 61.69
C ARG A 698 -50.58 -10.59 62.04
N TRP A 699 -50.56 -10.22 63.32
CA TRP A 699 -50.03 -8.95 63.82
C TRP A 699 -48.54 -8.76 63.46
N ALA A 700 -47.74 -9.81 63.61
CA ALA A 700 -46.31 -9.81 63.33
C ALA A 700 -45.94 -9.58 61.84
N VAL A 701 -46.92 -9.56 60.93
CA VAL A 701 -46.69 -9.33 59.49
C VAL A 701 -46.30 -7.87 59.21
N THR A 702 -46.86 -6.91 59.97
CA THR A 702 -46.63 -5.46 59.79
C THR A 702 -46.10 -4.80 61.05
N HIS A 703 -46.16 -5.49 62.19
CA HIS A 703 -45.68 -5.01 63.47
C HIS A 703 -44.51 -5.82 63.99
N VAL A 704 -43.75 -5.14 64.83
CA VAL A 704 -42.51 -5.64 65.39
C VAL A 704 -42.69 -6.00 66.87
N ASP A 705 -43.53 -5.24 67.57
CA ASP A 705 -43.86 -5.45 68.98
C ASP A 705 -45.19 -6.22 69.11
N PRO A 706 -45.36 -7.06 70.15
CA PRO A 706 -46.59 -7.82 70.36
C PRO A 706 -47.83 -6.95 70.59
N ASN A 707 -49.01 -7.46 70.22
CA ASN A 707 -50.27 -6.80 70.55
C ASN A 707 -50.69 -7.13 71.99
N GLU A 708 -50.73 -6.13 72.87
CA GLU A 708 -51.00 -6.34 74.30
C GLU A 708 -52.38 -6.98 74.57
N GLU A 709 -53.41 -6.67 73.77
CA GLU A 709 -54.74 -7.26 73.93
C GLU A 709 -54.72 -8.77 73.62
N VAL A 710 -54.01 -9.16 72.55
CA VAL A 710 -53.85 -10.58 72.18
C VAL A 710 -53.10 -11.35 73.27
N GLU A 711 -51.99 -10.82 73.79
CA GLU A 711 -51.20 -11.47 74.84
C GLU A 711 -51.98 -11.60 76.17
N ASN A 712 -52.76 -10.58 76.52
CA ASN A 712 -53.62 -10.62 77.70
C ASN A 712 -54.69 -11.73 77.57
N TRP A 713 -55.37 -11.82 76.42
CA TRP A 713 -56.36 -12.87 76.19
C TRP A 713 -55.75 -14.27 76.09
N LEU A 714 -54.55 -14.42 75.52
CA LEU A 714 -53.83 -15.69 75.51
C LEU A 714 -53.59 -16.19 76.94
N THR A 715 -53.18 -15.29 77.84
CA THR A 715 -52.95 -15.62 79.26
C THR A 715 -54.24 -16.10 79.94
N ILE A 716 -55.36 -15.42 79.70
CA ILE A 716 -56.67 -15.77 80.28
C ILE A 716 -57.15 -17.14 79.78
N VAL A 717 -57.11 -17.35 78.46
CA VAL A 717 -57.55 -18.60 77.83
C VAL A 717 -56.70 -19.77 78.29
N SER A 718 -55.37 -19.62 78.33
CA SER A 718 -54.44 -20.65 78.79
C SER A 718 -54.67 -21.03 80.27
N THR A 719 -54.95 -20.04 81.12
CA THR A 719 -55.28 -20.26 82.53
C THR A 719 -56.61 -21.01 82.68
N ALA A 720 -57.63 -20.64 81.90
CA ALA A 720 -58.93 -21.31 81.90
C ALA A 720 -58.85 -22.75 81.39
N ASP A 721 -58.08 -23.01 80.33
CA ASP A 721 -57.90 -24.36 79.78
C ASP A 721 -57.18 -25.28 80.79
N THR A 722 -56.15 -24.77 81.46
CA THR A 722 -55.42 -25.49 82.51
C THR A 722 -56.36 -25.90 83.66
N LEU A 723 -57.21 -24.98 84.11
CA LEU A 723 -58.16 -25.24 85.20
C LEU A 723 -59.30 -26.18 84.78
N LYS A 724 -59.78 -26.12 83.52
CA LYS A 724 -60.78 -27.04 82.97
C LYS A 724 -60.23 -28.46 82.83
N THR A 725 -59.03 -28.60 82.29
CA THR A 725 -58.36 -29.91 82.11
C THR A 725 -58.16 -30.63 83.45
N GLY A 726 -57.87 -29.89 84.53
CA GLY A 726 -57.75 -30.47 85.87
C GLY A 726 -59.04 -31.04 86.47
N ARG A 727 -60.24 -30.66 85.97
CA ARG A 727 -61.54 -31.10 86.48
C ARG A 727 -62.17 -32.26 85.70
N THR A 728 -61.62 -32.62 84.54
CA THR A 728 -62.12 -33.70 83.69
C THR A 728 -61.10 -34.83 83.60
N ILE A 729 -61.54 -36.04 83.21
CA ILE A 729 -60.61 -37.14 82.92
C ILE A 729 -60.36 -37.12 81.40
N PRO A 730 -59.15 -36.84 80.94
CA PRO A 730 -58.83 -36.89 79.51
C PRO A 730 -59.07 -38.30 78.97
N VAL A 731 -59.70 -38.42 77.79
CA VAL A 731 -59.84 -39.72 77.09
C VAL A 731 -58.50 -40.41 76.83
N SER A 732 -57.41 -39.64 76.78
CA SER A 732 -56.03 -40.11 76.63
C SER A 732 -55.38 -40.56 77.93
N ALA A 733 -56.02 -40.37 79.09
CA ALA A 733 -55.43 -40.78 80.36
C ALA A 733 -55.28 -42.32 80.42
N PRO A 734 -54.13 -42.87 80.85
CA PRO A 734 -53.90 -44.32 80.87
C PRO A 734 -54.93 -45.14 81.64
N LEU A 735 -55.58 -44.53 82.64
CA LEU A 735 -56.61 -45.15 83.47
C LEU A 735 -58.04 -44.70 83.13
N TYR A 736 -58.26 -44.07 81.97
CA TYR A 736 -59.56 -43.51 81.59
C TYR A 736 -60.71 -44.55 81.67
N PRO A 737 -60.59 -45.76 81.06
CA PRO A 737 -61.68 -46.75 81.12
C PRO A 737 -62.02 -47.18 82.55
N GLN A 738 -61.01 -47.39 83.39
CA GLN A 738 -61.18 -47.83 84.78
C GLN A 738 -61.86 -46.74 85.62
N MET A 739 -61.42 -45.49 85.50
CA MET A 739 -61.99 -44.38 86.27
C MET A 739 -63.43 -44.06 85.84
N ILE A 740 -63.73 -44.12 84.54
CA ILE A 740 -65.10 -43.94 84.04
C ILE A 740 -66.02 -45.07 84.52
N GLN A 741 -65.52 -46.32 84.55
CA GLN A 741 -66.30 -47.45 85.08
C GLN A 741 -66.62 -47.26 86.57
N LEU A 742 -65.66 -46.82 87.38
CA LEU A 742 -65.88 -46.50 88.80
C LEU A 742 -66.92 -45.38 88.98
N LEU A 743 -66.85 -44.32 88.17
CA LEU A 743 -67.81 -43.22 88.19
C LEU A 743 -69.23 -43.69 87.81
N ASN A 744 -69.35 -44.48 86.73
CA ASN A 744 -70.63 -45.01 86.29
C ASN A 744 -71.26 -45.92 87.35
N ASN A 745 -70.47 -46.80 87.96
CA ASN A 745 -70.91 -47.67 89.04
C ASN A 745 -71.33 -46.86 90.28
N ALA A 746 -70.53 -45.87 90.70
CA ALA A 746 -70.89 -44.99 91.80
C ALA A 746 -72.22 -44.26 91.56
N ASN A 747 -72.45 -43.79 90.32
CA ASN A 747 -73.68 -43.10 89.96
C ASN A 747 -74.88 -44.05 89.95
N GLN A 748 -74.73 -45.28 89.46
CA GLN A 748 -75.79 -46.30 89.53
C GLN A 748 -76.15 -46.62 90.98
N LEU A 749 -75.16 -46.90 91.83
CA LEU A 749 -75.36 -47.16 93.26
C LEU A 749 -76.07 -45.99 93.97
N TYR A 750 -75.73 -44.75 93.61
CA TYR A 750 -76.42 -43.56 94.11
C TYR A 750 -77.90 -43.53 93.70
N LEU A 751 -78.22 -43.78 92.43
CA LEU A 751 -79.59 -43.81 91.92
C LEU A 751 -80.43 -44.93 92.57
N ASP A 752 -79.85 -46.12 92.70
CA ASP A 752 -80.49 -47.28 93.35
C ASP A 752 -80.76 -47.00 94.83
N ALA A 753 -79.79 -46.40 95.53
CA ALA A 753 -79.96 -46.00 96.91
C ALA A 753 -81.06 -44.94 97.09
N GLU A 754 -81.15 -43.98 96.17
CA GLU A 754 -82.21 -42.96 96.20
C GLU A 754 -83.60 -43.61 96.09
N GLN A 755 -83.76 -44.61 95.22
CA GLN A 755 -84.99 -45.39 95.12
C GLN A 755 -85.26 -46.23 96.38
N LYS A 756 -84.22 -46.88 96.91
CA LYS A 756 -84.32 -47.72 98.12
C LYS A 756 -84.74 -46.89 99.34
N ILE A 757 -84.20 -45.69 99.52
CA ILE A 757 -84.63 -44.75 100.58
C ILE A 757 -86.11 -44.41 100.43
N LYS A 758 -86.58 -44.08 99.21
CA LYS A 758 -88.00 -43.80 98.93
C LYS A 758 -88.91 -45.00 99.24
N SER A 759 -88.41 -46.23 99.09
CA SER A 759 -89.13 -47.48 99.39
C SER A 759 -88.97 -48.00 100.83
N GLY A 760 -88.34 -47.22 101.74
CA GLY A 760 -88.16 -47.57 103.15
C GLY A 760 -87.00 -48.53 103.46
N GLN A 761 -86.16 -48.87 102.48
CA GLN A 761 -85.05 -49.81 102.62
C GLN A 761 -83.74 -49.12 103.04
N GLN A 762 -83.79 -48.38 104.15
CA GLN A 762 -82.73 -47.43 104.52
C GLN A 762 -81.36 -48.08 104.78
N LYS A 763 -81.32 -49.28 105.37
CA LYS A 763 -80.06 -49.99 105.63
C LYS A 763 -79.37 -50.45 104.34
N SER A 764 -80.12 -50.95 103.37
CA SER A 764 -79.56 -51.37 102.07
C SER A 764 -79.11 -50.16 101.25
N ALA A 765 -79.87 -49.07 101.27
CA ALA A 765 -79.47 -47.85 100.60
C ALA A 765 -78.16 -47.28 101.18
N LEU A 766 -77.98 -47.34 102.50
CA LEU A 766 -76.74 -46.88 103.13
C LEU A 766 -75.53 -47.73 102.72
N THR A 767 -75.70 -49.04 102.52
CA THR A 767 -74.65 -49.92 101.97
C THR A 767 -74.26 -49.49 100.56
N ASP A 768 -75.24 -49.26 99.67
CA ASP A 768 -74.98 -48.83 98.30
C ASP A 768 -74.28 -47.46 98.25
N LEU A 769 -74.71 -46.50 99.09
CA LEU A 769 -74.10 -45.17 99.17
C LEU A 769 -72.67 -45.21 99.71
N ASN A 770 -72.36 -46.09 100.66
CA ASN A 770 -70.99 -46.29 101.13
C ASN A 770 -70.11 -46.89 100.04
N GLN A 771 -70.62 -47.85 99.28
CA GLN A 771 -69.90 -48.43 98.14
C GLN A 771 -69.70 -47.39 97.02
N ALA A 772 -70.69 -46.53 96.76
CA ALA A 772 -70.56 -45.41 95.84
C ALA A 772 -69.47 -44.43 96.30
N LYS A 773 -69.39 -44.13 97.61
CA LYS A 773 -68.31 -43.29 98.18
C LYS A 773 -66.94 -43.93 98.00
N ASP A 774 -66.79 -45.24 98.14
CA ASP A 774 -65.51 -45.92 97.94
C ASP A 774 -65.05 -45.87 96.48
N ASN A 775 -65.97 -46.04 95.53
CA ASN A 775 -65.68 -45.84 94.10
C ASN A 775 -65.25 -44.40 93.81
N ILE A 776 -65.97 -43.42 94.36
CA ILE A 776 -65.64 -41.98 94.22
C ILE A 776 -64.26 -41.68 94.80
N ARG A 777 -63.92 -42.22 95.98
CA ARG A 777 -62.61 -42.04 96.62
C ARG A 777 -61.47 -42.54 95.74
N GLN A 778 -61.64 -43.68 95.07
CA GLN A 778 -60.63 -44.20 94.14
C GLN A 778 -60.43 -43.26 92.94
N VAL A 779 -61.49 -42.68 92.41
CA VAL A 779 -61.40 -41.69 91.32
C VAL A 779 -60.70 -40.41 91.80
N LEU A 780 -61.07 -39.89 92.97
CA LEU A 780 -60.47 -38.67 93.54
C LEU A 780 -59.01 -38.86 93.99
N LEU A 781 -58.54 -40.09 94.22
CA LEU A 781 -57.12 -40.35 94.51
C LEU A 781 -56.22 -40.02 93.31
N ILE A 782 -56.69 -40.31 92.10
CA ILE A 782 -55.96 -40.08 90.85
C ILE A 782 -56.32 -38.70 90.27
N PHE A 783 -57.60 -38.32 90.32
CA PHE A 783 -58.15 -37.08 89.77
C PHE A 783 -58.81 -36.26 90.89
N PRO A 784 -58.03 -35.57 91.75
CA PRO A 784 -58.50 -34.96 93.00
C PRO A 784 -59.55 -33.86 92.82
N TYR A 785 -59.63 -33.26 91.64
CA TYR A 785 -60.58 -32.19 91.33
C TYR A 785 -61.69 -32.63 90.37
N ASN A 786 -61.85 -33.94 90.16
CA ASN A 786 -62.82 -34.46 89.21
C ASN A 786 -64.25 -33.97 89.53
N GLU A 787 -64.87 -33.35 88.54
CA GLU A 787 -66.18 -32.73 88.68
C GLU A 787 -67.28 -33.75 89.04
N ILE A 788 -67.35 -34.86 88.29
CA ILE A 788 -68.42 -35.87 88.47
C ILE A 788 -68.30 -36.52 89.85
N ALA A 789 -67.10 -36.96 90.22
CA ALA A 789 -66.82 -37.57 91.52
C ALA A 789 -67.15 -36.64 92.68
N GLY A 790 -66.67 -35.38 92.61
CA GLY A 790 -66.90 -34.38 93.65
C GLY A 790 -68.38 -34.03 93.82
N GLN A 791 -69.10 -33.82 92.72
CA GLN A 791 -70.54 -33.54 92.76
C GLN A 791 -71.35 -34.73 93.28
N LEU A 792 -71.03 -35.94 92.83
CA LEU A 792 -71.72 -37.16 93.27
C LEU A 792 -71.49 -37.41 94.77
N SER A 793 -70.28 -37.15 95.28
CA SER A 793 -70.00 -37.21 96.72
C SER A 793 -70.91 -36.28 97.52
N LEU A 794 -71.06 -35.03 97.07
CA LEU A 794 -71.92 -34.04 97.73
C LEU A 794 -73.40 -34.45 97.66
N LYS A 795 -73.85 -35.01 96.54
CA LYS A 795 -75.21 -35.54 96.38
C LYS A 795 -75.49 -36.71 97.33
N ILE A 796 -74.53 -37.61 97.51
CA ILE A 796 -74.62 -38.72 98.47
C ILE A 796 -74.71 -38.15 99.89
N ASP A 797 -73.85 -37.22 100.28
CA ASP A 797 -73.87 -36.62 101.62
C ASP A 797 -75.22 -35.95 101.93
N LYS A 798 -75.79 -35.25 100.95
CA LYS A 798 -77.13 -34.65 101.05
C LYS A 798 -78.24 -35.69 101.19
N LEU A 799 -78.11 -36.83 100.52
CA LEU A 799 -79.11 -37.89 100.55
C LEU A 799 -79.07 -38.71 101.86
N ILE A 800 -77.89 -38.92 102.43
CA ILE A 800 -77.71 -39.64 103.71
C ILE A 800 -78.28 -38.83 104.88
N ASP A 801 -77.91 -37.54 104.96
CA ASP A 801 -78.32 -36.67 106.06
C ASP A 801 -78.52 -35.23 105.56
N PRO A 802 -79.74 -34.89 105.11
CA PRO A 802 -80.04 -33.55 104.61
C PRO A 802 -79.82 -32.43 105.64
N ALA A 803 -80.04 -32.71 106.93
CA ALA A 803 -79.95 -31.71 107.99
C ALA A 803 -78.49 -31.36 108.29
N ASN A 804 -77.64 -32.38 108.47
CA ASN A 804 -76.21 -32.17 108.66
C ASN A 804 -75.55 -31.63 107.39
N PHE A 805 -75.99 -32.06 106.19
CA PHE A 805 -75.45 -31.57 104.92
C PHE A 805 -75.51 -30.05 104.80
N ASN A 806 -76.63 -29.41 105.16
CA ASN A 806 -76.76 -27.95 105.05
C ASN A 806 -75.76 -27.20 105.95
N GLU A 807 -75.47 -27.72 107.14
CA GLU A 807 -74.46 -27.14 108.04
C GLU A 807 -73.03 -27.38 107.51
N GLN A 808 -72.74 -28.58 107.00
CA GLN A 808 -71.46 -28.89 106.36
C GLN A 808 -71.24 -28.08 105.08
N PHE A 809 -72.28 -27.85 104.28
CA PHE A 809 -72.25 -27.02 103.08
C PHE A 809 -71.85 -25.59 103.43
N ARG A 810 -72.50 -24.97 104.44
CA ARG A 810 -72.15 -23.64 104.94
C ARG A 810 -70.69 -23.56 105.42
N ARG A 811 -70.23 -24.57 106.18
CA ARG A 811 -68.83 -24.64 106.64
C ARG A 811 -67.85 -24.72 105.48
N LYS A 812 -68.09 -25.57 104.49
CA LYS A 812 -67.26 -25.67 103.27
C LYS A 812 -67.18 -24.35 102.51
N VAL A 813 -68.30 -23.63 102.34
CA VAL A 813 -68.30 -22.30 101.71
C VAL A 813 -67.44 -21.30 102.49
N GLN A 814 -67.50 -21.31 103.82
CA GLN A 814 -66.68 -20.42 104.65
C GLN A 814 -65.20 -20.80 104.63
N THR A 815 -64.86 -22.10 104.59
CA THR A 815 -63.49 -22.58 104.41
C THR A 815 -62.91 -22.10 103.09
N ILE A 816 -63.64 -22.27 101.99
CA ILE A 816 -63.22 -21.78 100.67
C ILE A 816 -62.97 -20.27 100.70
N ARG A 817 -63.87 -19.49 101.31
CA ARG A 817 -63.70 -18.03 101.44
C ARG A 817 -62.42 -17.64 102.18
N ASN A 818 -62.02 -18.40 103.21
CA ASN A 818 -60.83 -18.10 103.99
C ASN A 818 -59.53 -18.55 103.29
N ASP A 819 -59.58 -19.65 102.52
CA ASP A 819 -58.38 -20.37 102.06
C ASP A 819 -58.12 -20.29 100.54
N TYR A 820 -59.01 -19.72 99.73
CA TYR A 820 -58.85 -19.72 98.26
C TYR A 820 -57.56 -19.05 97.75
N LYS A 821 -56.98 -18.12 98.51
CA LYS A 821 -55.70 -17.47 98.13
C LYS A 821 -54.47 -18.38 98.34
N ARG A 822 -54.59 -19.41 99.17
CA ARG A 822 -53.49 -20.35 99.48
C ARG A 822 -53.52 -21.58 98.59
N ASN A 823 -54.72 -22.06 98.25
CA ASN A 823 -54.90 -23.25 97.43
C ASN A 823 -56.02 -23.04 96.41
N SER A 824 -55.74 -22.17 95.43
CA SER A 824 -56.76 -21.60 94.54
C SER A 824 -57.39 -22.62 93.60
N GLN A 825 -56.62 -23.59 93.09
CA GLN A 825 -57.15 -24.64 92.21
C GLN A 825 -58.14 -25.56 92.96
N GLN A 826 -57.78 -26.02 94.15
CA GLN A 826 -58.65 -26.85 94.97
C GLN A 826 -59.89 -26.07 95.40
N ALA A 827 -59.69 -24.88 95.98
CA ALA A 827 -60.78 -24.05 96.49
C ALA A 827 -61.78 -23.69 95.38
N TYR A 828 -61.30 -23.36 94.18
CA TYR A 828 -62.16 -23.08 93.03
C TYR A 828 -62.89 -24.33 92.52
N SER A 829 -62.21 -25.47 92.43
CA SER A 829 -62.84 -26.73 92.01
C SER A 829 -63.94 -27.19 92.98
N GLU A 830 -63.68 -27.10 94.28
CA GLU A 830 -64.67 -27.39 95.33
C GLU A 830 -65.84 -26.39 95.30
N LEU A 831 -65.55 -25.11 95.09
CA LEU A 831 -66.57 -24.07 94.94
C LEU A 831 -67.50 -24.33 93.76
N LEU A 832 -66.95 -24.70 92.59
CA LEU A 832 -67.74 -25.04 91.41
C LEU A 832 -68.62 -26.27 91.67
N ASN A 833 -68.09 -27.27 92.38
CA ASN A 833 -68.88 -28.43 92.79
C ASN A 833 -70.02 -28.02 93.74
N LEU A 834 -69.77 -27.20 94.77
CA LEU A 834 -70.83 -26.67 95.65
C LEU A 834 -71.87 -25.85 94.87
N TYR A 835 -71.41 -24.98 93.98
CA TYR A 835 -72.26 -24.13 93.13
C TYR A 835 -73.19 -24.96 92.23
N SER A 836 -72.73 -26.12 91.75
CA SER A 836 -73.58 -27.04 90.97
C SER A 836 -74.71 -27.68 91.79
N ILE A 837 -74.53 -27.83 93.11
CA ILE A 837 -75.51 -28.47 94.00
C ILE A 837 -76.60 -27.49 94.44
N ASP A 838 -76.23 -26.26 94.79
CA ASP A 838 -77.18 -25.20 95.14
C ASP A 838 -76.66 -23.82 94.72
N LYS A 839 -77.09 -23.37 93.53
CA LYS A 839 -76.71 -22.07 92.97
C LYS A 839 -77.27 -20.88 93.75
N ASN A 840 -78.36 -21.09 94.50
CA ASN A 840 -79.10 -20.03 95.19
C ASN A 840 -78.65 -19.87 96.65
N PHE A 841 -77.66 -20.65 97.10
CA PHE A 841 -77.09 -20.51 98.43
C PHE A 841 -76.51 -19.09 98.63
N SER A 842 -76.96 -18.41 99.69
CA SER A 842 -76.63 -17.00 99.94
C SER A 842 -75.11 -16.77 99.97
N GLY A 843 -74.63 -15.84 99.14
CA GLY A 843 -73.22 -15.45 99.05
C GLY A 843 -72.31 -16.40 98.26
N LEU A 844 -72.81 -17.51 97.71
CA LEU A 844 -72.01 -18.46 96.93
C LEU A 844 -71.64 -17.93 95.54
N ALA A 845 -72.60 -17.31 94.85
CA ALA A 845 -72.37 -16.70 93.54
C ALA A 845 -71.33 -15.57 93.61
N ALA A 846 -71.44 -14.70 94.63
CA ALA A 846 -70.49 -13.61 94.85
C ALA A 846 -69.06 -14.13 95.15
N LEU A 847 -68.94 -15.22 95.93
CA LEU A 847 -67.66 -15.86 96.20
C LEU A 847 -67.05 -16.50 94.94
N LYS A 848 -67.89 -17.08 94.07
CA LYS A 848 -67.45 -17.59 92.76
C LYS A 848 -66.89 -16.46 91.88
N ASP A 849 -67.60 -15.35 91.79
CA ASP A 849 -67.13 -14.18 91.03
C ASP A 849 -65.81 -13.62 91.61
N GLU A 850 -65.68 -13.52 92.93
CA GLU A 850 -64.45 -13.06 93.59
C GLU A 850 -63.24 -13.94 93.26
N ILE A 851 -63.41 -15.26 93.27
CA ILE A 851 -62.35 -16.23 92.98
C ILE A 851 -62.00 -16.24 91.49
N GLU A 852 -62.98 -16.12 90.60
CA GLU A 852 -62.76 -16.03 89.15
C GLU A 852 -61.98 -14.77 88.77
N ILE A 853 -62.21 -13.65 89.46
CA ILE A 853 -61.42 -12.43 89.31
C ILE A 853 -59.99 -12.65 89.81
N TYR A 854 -59.82 -13.26 90.99
CA TYR A 854 -58.49 -13.52 91.56
C TYR A 854 -57.64 -14.45 90.68
N LEU A 855 -58.26 -15.45 90.07
CA LEU A 855 -57.61 -16.42 89.18
C LEU A 855 -57.36 -15.87 87.76
N GLY A 856 -57.81 -14.64 87.46
CA GLY A 856 -57.68 -14.07 86.12
C GLY A 856 -58.60 -14.69 85.07
N LEU A 857 -59.64 -15.41 85.47
CA LEU A 857 -60.64 -16.01 84.58
C LEU A 857 -61.75 -15.04 84.17
N LYS A 858 -61.89 -13.94 84.93
CA LYS A 858 -62.88 -12.91 84.69
C LYS A 858 -62.26 -11.56 85.01
N PHE A 859 -62.45 -10.58 84.13
CA PHE A 859 -62.07 -9.21 84.47
C PHE A 859 -62.96 -8.69 85.60
N PRO A 860 -62.42 -7.94 86.58
CA PRO A 860 -63.24 -7.29 87.58
C PRO A 860 -64.24 -6.35 86.88
N SER A 861 -65.51 -6.38 87.27
CA SER A 861 -66.48 -5.40 86.80
C SER A 861 -65.96 -4.00 87.16
N PRO A 862 -65.83 -3.09 86.18
CA PRO A 862 -65.23 -1.79 86.44
C PRO A 862 -66.13 -1.00 87.41
N ASN A 863 -65.52 -0.38 88.42
CA ASN A 863 -66.24 0.54 89.30
C ASN A 863 -66.46 1.89 88.57
N LEU A 864 -67.33 2.74 89.12
CA LEU A 864 -67.66 4.04 88.50
C LEU A 864 -66.41 4.92 88.25
N LYS A 865 -65.37 4.81 89.10
CA LYS A 865 -64.10 5.54 88.92
C LYS A 865 -63.31 5.02 87.72
N ALA A 866 -63.17 3.70 87.57
CA ALA A 866 -62.47 3.07 86.46
C ALA A 866 -63.18 3.32 85.11
N ILE A 867 -64.53 3.37 85.11
CA ILE A 867 -65.30 3.75 83.92
C ILE A 867 -65.01 5.20 83.52
N ALA A 868 -65.03 6.13 84.48
CA ALA A 868 -64.73 7.54 84.23
C ALA A 868 -63.28 7.75 83.73
N GLU A 869 -62.31 7.11 84.39
CA GLU A 869 -60.89 7.19 84.02
C GLU A 869 -60.61 6.59 82.64
N SER A 870 -61.25 5.46 82.30
CA SER A 870 -61.20 4.89 80.95
C SER A 870 -61.76 5.85 79.90
N ALA A 871 -62.89 6.53 80.18
CA ALA A 871 -63.48 7.51 79.27
C ALA A 871 -62.59 8.76 79.10
N ASP A 872 -61.97 9.25 80.18
CA ASP A 872 -61.05 10.39 80.15
C ASP A 872 -59.79 10.08 79.33
N LEU A 873 -59.19 8.90 79.53
CA LEU A 873 -58.07 8.41 78.72
C LEU A 873 -58.44 8.28 77.25
N THR A 874 -59.64 7.76 76.96
CA THR A 874 -60.16 7.64 75.58
C THR A 874 -60.30 9.02 74.93
N LYS A 875 -60.85 10.01 75.66
CA LYS A 875 -61.01 11.38 75.18
C LYS A 875 -59.67 12.08 74.95
N SER A 876 -58.68 11.86 75.83
CA SER A 876 -57.32 12.36 75.66
C SER A 876 -56.67 11.78 74.40
N ALA A 877 -56.76 10.46 74.21
CA ALA A 877 -56.25 9.79 73.01
C ALA A 877 -56.96 10.26 71.73
N GLN A 878 -58.28 10.51 71.80
CA GLN A 878 -59.05 11.06 70.68
C GLN A 878 -58.59 12.46 70.29
N ALA A 879 -58.22 13.30 71.27
CA ALA A 879 -57.67 14.64 71.01
C ALA A 879 -56.31 14.56 70.30
N ILE A 880 -55.45 13.61 70.69
CA ILE A 880 -54.18 13.33 70.01
C ILE A 880 -54.42 12.85 68.58
N TYR A 881 -55.39 11.96 68.36
CA TYR A 881 -55.72 11.49 67.01
C TYR A 881 -56.26 12.62 66.11
N ASN A 882 -57.17 13.44 66.65
CA ASN A 882 -57.78 14.55 65.91
C ASN A 882 -56.81 15.70 65.60
N SER A 883 -55.71 15.85 66.36
CA SER A 883 -54.68 16.86 66.06
C SER A 883 -53.86 16.50 64.82
N GLY A 884 -53.88 15.22 64.41
CA GLY A 884 -53.10 14.70 63.30
C GLY A 884 -51.61 14.53 63.60
N ASP A 885 -51.18 14.69 64.86
CA ASP A 885 -49.78 14.51 65.26
C ASP A 885 -49.42 13.03 65.41
N SER A 886 -48.94 12.43 64.32
CA SER A 886 -48.59 11.01 64.26
C SER A 886 -47.42 10.63 65.17
N LEU A 887 -46.55 11.56 65.55
CA LEU A 887 -45.46 11.31 66.51
C LEU A 887 -45.99 11.04 67.92
N SER A 888 -47.16 11.58 68.25
CA SER A 888 -47.84 11.37 69.53
C SER A 888 -48.75 10.15 69.54
N PHE A 889 -48.93 9.45 68.41
CA PHE A 889 -49.79 8.26 68.34
C PHE A 889 -49.36 7.10 69.27
N PRO A 890 -48.07 6.79 69.48
CA PRO A 890 -47.67 5.79 70.47
C PRO A 890 -48.17 6.10 71.89
N ILE A 891 -48.20 7.39 72.27
CA ILE A 891 -48.72 7.83 73.56
C ILE A 891 -50.24 7.59 73.62
N ALA A 892 -50.95 7.90 72.54
CA ALA A 892 -52.39 7.64 72.45
C ALA A 892 -52.70 6.13 72.53
N ILE A 893 -51.91 5.27 71.87
CA ILE A 893 -52.05 3.81 71.98
C ILE A 893 -51.85 3.34 73.43
N GLN A 894 -50.81 3.81 74.12
CA GLN A 894 -50.58 3.47 75.52
C GLN A 894 -51.72 3.92 76.45
N GLN A 895 -52.29 5.12 76.20
CA GLN A 895 -53.47 5.60 76.91
C GLN A 895 -54.67 4.69 76.67
N LEU A 896 -54.87 4.22 75.43
CA LEU A 896 -55.97 3.34 75.06
C LEU A 896 -55.81 1.92 75.58
N ASP A 897 -54.60 1.36 75.58
CA ASP A 897 -54.31 0.09 76.24
C ASP A 897 -54.65 0.16 77.73
N THR A 898 -54.30 1.26 78.38
CA THR A 898 -54.68 1.51 79.78
C THR A 898 -56.20 1.66 79.93
N ALA A 899 -56.86 2.38 79.02
CA ALA A 899 -58.31 2.58 79.03
C ALA A 899 -59.08 1.26 78.86
N ILE A 900 -58.63 0.39 77.96
CA ILE A 900 -59.20 -0.95 77.70
C ILE A 900 -58.96 -1.86 78.89
N LYS A 901 -57.79 -1.79 79.52
CA LYS A 901 -57.49 -2.56 80.73
C LYS A 901 -58.38 -2.16 81.92
N LEU A 902 -58.68 -0.87 82.06
CA LEU A 902 -59.58 -0.34 83.11
C LEU A 902 -61.05 -0.68 82.83
N ASN A 903 -61.47 -0.65 81.57
CA ASN A 903 -62.82 -1.01 81.14
C ASN A 903 -62.77 -1.82 79.82
N PRO A 904 -62.74 -3.17 79.90
CA PRO A 904 -62.68 -4.03 78.71
C PRO A 904 -63.90 -3.94 77.79
N GLN A 905 -64.99 -3.29 78.22
CA GLN A 905 -66.20 -3.07 77.43
C GLN A 905 -66.25 -1.68 76.76
N ASN A 906 -65.19 -0.87 76.89
CA ASN A 906 -65.12 0.44 76.24
C ASN A 906 -64.87 0.29 74.72
N VAL A 907 -65.97 0.19 73.96
CA VAL A 907 -65.93 0.02 72.50
C VAL A 907 -65.27 1.21 71.80
N ASP A 908 -65.47 2.43 72.31
CA ASP A 908 -64.90 3.64 71.72
C ASP A 908 -63.36 3.63 71.81
N ALA A 909 -62.80 3.19 72.95
CA ALA A 909 -61.36 3.04 73.11
C ALA A 909 -60.78 1.99 72.17
N ILE A 910 -61.47 0.86 72.01
CA ILE A 910 -61.07 -0.23 71.11
C ILE A 910 -61.05 0.24 69.65
N GLN A 911 -62.14 0.86 69.19
CA GLN A 911 -62.26 1.36 67.81
C GLN A 911 -61.25 2.47 67.51
N LEU A 912 -61.02 3.38 68.47
CA LEU A 912 -60.02 4.43 68.32
C LEU A 912 -58.60 3.84 68.26
N LYS A 913 -58.29 2.84 69.11
CA LYS A 913 -57.00 2.16 69.08
C LYS A 913 -56.74 1.53 67.73
N ASP A 914 -57.71 0.78 67.18
CA ASP A 914 -57.60 0.18 65.86
C ASP A 914 -57.43 1.25 64.76
N SER A 915 -58.16 2.37 64.85
CA SER A 915 -58.05 3.49 63.90
C SER A 915 -56.68 4.17 63.91
N ILE A 916 -56.12 4.40 65.10
CA ILE A 916 -54.77 4.92 65.26
C ILE A 916 -53.74 3.92 64.75
N GLN A 917 -53.88 2.63 65.06
CA GLN A 917 -52.97 1.59 64.59
C GLN A 917 -52.98 1.44 63.06
N MET A 918 -54.14 1.57 62.42
CA MET A 918 -54.22 1.63 60.95
C MET A 918 -53.51 2.89 60.40
N SER A 919 -53.66 4.04 61.07
CA SER A 919 -53.09 5.33 60.63
C SER A 919 -51.59 5.47 60.90
N MET A 920 -51.06 4.80 61.92
CA MET A 920 -49.62 4.75 62.21
C MET A 920 -48.83 4.01 61.12
N GLY A 921 -49.52 3.18 60.33
CA GLY A 921 -48.86 2.28 59.40
C GLY A 921 -48.15 1.13 60.12
N GLY A 922 -47.55 0.23 59.34
CA GLY A 922 -46.80 -0.87 59.93
C GLY A 922 -45.38 -0.41 60.31
N ALA A 923 -44.88 -0.86 61.46
CA ALA A 923 -43.51 -0.56 61.91
C ALA A 923 -42.45 -1.48 61.28
N ALA A 924 -42.86 -2.57 60.64
CA ALA A 924 -41.95 -3.52 59.99
C ALA A 924 -41.34 -2.98 58.69
N VAL A 925 -40.06 -3.25 58.46
CA VAL A 925 -39.38 -2.89 57.22
C VAL A 925 -39.36 -4.09 56.27
N ILE A 926 -39.93 -3.91 55.08
CA ILE A 926 -40.02 -4.94 54.03
C ILE A 926 -38.69 -5.09 53.28
N VAL A 927 -38.02 -3.99 52.93
CA VAL A 927 -36.81 -4.00 52.10
C VAL A 927 -35.68 -3.25 52.80
N LEU A 928 -34.50 -3.85 52.84
CA LEU A 928 -33.30 -3.21 53.37
C LEU A 928 -32.73 -2.20 52.36
N SER A 929 -31.94 -1.24 52.86
CA SER A 929 -31.05 -0.45 51.99
C SER A 929 -30.05 -1.36 51.27
N ALA A 930 -29.49 -0.92 50.14
CA ALA A 930 -28.49 -1.72 49.42
C ALA A 930 -27.28 -2.08 50.29
N SER A 931 -26.83 -1.15 51.15
CA SER A 931 -25.73 -1.35 52.09
C SER A 931 -26.08 -2.38 53.19
N ASP A 932 -27.27 -2.24 53.79
CA ASP A 932 -27.73 -3.17 54.84
C ASP A 932 -28.02 -4.56 54.27
N GLU A 933 -28.54 -4.67 53.04
CA GLU A 933 -28.74 -5.96 52.38
C GLU A 933 -27.41 -6.66 52.10
N ALA A 934 -26.40 -5.94 51.61
CA ALA A 934 -25.07 -6.51 51.37
C ALA A 934 -24.46 -7.05 52.66
N LYS A 935 -24.54 -6.27 53.75
CA LYS A 935 -24.07 -6.70 55.08
C LYS A 935 -24.89 -7.87 55.64
N TYR A 936 -26.20 -7.94 55.37
CA TYR A 936 -27.04 -9.08 55.73
C TYR A 936 -26.62 -10.36 55.00
N GLN A 937 -26.38 -10.29 53.70
CA GLN A 937 -25.89 -11.43 52.92
C GLN A 937 -24.49 -11.86 53.38
N GLN A 938 -23.61 -10.91 53.70
CA GLN A 938 -22.30 -11.19 54.28
C GLN A 938 -22.43 -11.95 55.61
N ALA A 939 -23.33 -11.52 56.50
CA ALA A 939 -23.59 -12.21 57.76
C ALA A 939 -24.09 -13.65 57.55
N ILE A 940 -24.96 -13.87 56.55
CA ILE A 940 -25.41 -15.23 56.17
C ILE A 940 -24.24 -16.07 55.67
N ALA A 941 -23.41 -15.53 54.76
CA ALA A 941 -22.27 -16.25 54.20
C ALA A 941 -21.28 -16.67 55.30
N GLU A 942 -20.99 -15.77 56.24
CA GLU A 942 -20.14 -16.07 57.40
C GLU A 942 -20.77 -17.12 58.32
N LEU A 943 -22.08 -17.06 58.56
CA LEU A 943 -22.79 -18.07 59.34
C LEU A 943 -22.74 -19.46 58.66
N GLN A 944 -22.92 -19.52 57.34
CA GLN A 944 -22.82 -20.76 56.54
C GLN A 944 -21.40 -21.33 56.54
N ARG A 945 -20.37 -20.47 56.57
CA ARG A 945 -18.96 -20.85 56.74
C ARG A 945 -18.62 -21.31 58.16
N GLY A 946 -19.56 -21.20 59.10
CA GLY A 946 -19.37 -21.57 60.51
C GLY A 946 -18.78 -20.47 61.39
N ASN A 947 -18.55 -19.27 60.86
CA ASN A 947 -17.95 -18.13 61.54
C ASN A 947 -19.00 -17.37 62.38
N LYS A 948 -19.54 -18.04 63.40
CA LYS A 948 -20.66 -17.53 64.22
C LYS A 948 -20.40 -16.17 64.88
N ILE A 949 -19.17 -15.91 65.33
CA ILE A 949 -18.78 -14.65 65.99
C ILE A 949 -18.80 -13.47 65.01
N ILE A 950 -18.28 -13.68 63.79
CA ILE A 950 -18.26 -12.65 62.75
C ILE A 950 -19.68 -12.36 62.26
N ALA A 951 -20.48 -13.42 62.04
CA ALA A 951 -21.89 -13.28 61.70
C ALA A 951 -22.66 -12.51 62.80
N ALA A 952 -22.43 -12.80 64.08
CA ALA A 952 -23.02 -12.07 65.19
C ALA A 952 -22.63 -10.58 65.18
N ALA A 953 -21.35 -10.26 64.98
CA ALA A 953 -20.88 -8.87 64.92
C ALA A 953 -21.49 -8.08 63.75
N LEU A 954 -21.60 -8.70 62.57
CA LEU A 954 -22.24 -8.08 61.39
C LEU A 954 -23.73 -7.82 61.64
N VAL A 955 -24.43 -8.76 62.30
CA VAL A 955 -25.83 -8.58 62.66
C VAL A 955 -26.01 -7.51 63.74
N GLU A 956 -25.14 -7.41 64.74
CA GLU A 956 -25.18 -6.30 65.71
C GLU A 956 -24.97 -4.94 65.04
N GLN A 957 -24.08 -4.85 64.04
CA GLN A 957 -23.94 -3.64 63.24
C GLN A 957 -25.19 -3.33 62.43
N LEU A 958 -25.87 -4.34 61.86
CA LEU A 958 -27.16 -4.14 61.19
C LEU A 958 -28.22 -3.62 62.16
N MET A 959 -28.25 -4.11 63.39
CA MET A 959 -29.22 -3.68 64.41
C MET A 959 -29.07 -2.21 64.85
N GLN A 960 -27.98 -1.54 64.49
CA GLN A 960 -27.79 -0.09 64.70
C GLN A 960 -28.54 0.75 63.65
N SER A 961 -28.80 0.22 62.45
CA SER A 961 -29.59 0.88 61.41
C SER A 961 -31.08 0.79 61.75
N PRO A 962 -31.82 1.92 61.83
CA PRO A 962 -33.27 1.88 62.08
C PRO A 962 -34.04 1.06 61.04
N ASN A 963 -33.61 1.10 59.78
CA ASN A 963 -34.20 0.33 58.68
C ASN A 963 -33.99 -1.18 58.90
N ALA A 964 -32.77 -1.61 59.18
CA ALA A 964 -32.47 -3.03 59.37
C ALA A 964 -33.01 -3.59 60.70
N ARG A 965 -32.98 -2.80 61.78
CA ARG A 965 -33.53 -3.20 63.10
C ARG A 965 -35.01 -3.58 63.04
N ASN A 966 -35.77 -2.97 62.14
CA ASN A 966 -37.20 -3.21 61.99
C ASN A 966 -37.55 -4.27 60.93
N SER A 967 -36.53 -4.88 60.31
CA SER A 967 -36.73 -5.94 59.33
C SER A 967 -36.88 -7.31 59.98
N ALA A 968 -37.92 -8.05 59.59
CA ALA A 968 -38.22 -9.37 60.13
C ALA A 968 -37.06 -10.36 59.89
N LYS A 969 -36.48 -10.37 58.69
CA LYS A 969 -35.39 -11.29 58.33
C LYS A 969 -34.10 -11.04 59.11
N VAL A 970 -33.81 -9.79 59.49
CA VAL A 970 -32.64 -9.43 60.31
C VAL A 970 -32.84 -9.92 61.74
N ARG A 971 -34.04 -9.73 62.30
CA ARG A 971 -34.39 -10.22 63.65
C ARG A 971 -34.40 -11.73 63.73
N GLU A 972 -34.91 -12.42 62.72
CA GLU A 972 -34.89 -13.87 62.64
C GLU A 972 -33.46 -14.39 62.57
N LEU A 973 -32.61 -13.77 61.73
CA LEU A 973 -31.19 -14.10 61.66
C LEU A 973 -30.51 -13.89 63.02
N LYS A 974 -30.79 -12.77 63.71
CA LYS A 974 -30.29 -12.53 65.08
C LYS A 974 -30.72 -13.63 66.04
N LYS A 975 -32.02 -13.94 66.12
CA LYS A 975 -32.55 -14.99 67.00
C LYS A 975 -31.90 -16.35 66.73
N ARG A 976 -31.68 -16.67 65.45
CA ARG A 976 -31.02 -17.91 65.03
C ARG A 976 -29.55 -17.94 65.45
N ILE A 977 -28.82 -16.84 65.29
CA ILE A 977 -27.42 -16.73 65.73
C ILE A 977 -27.33 -16.81 67.25
N ASP A 978 -28.17 -16.07 67.98
CA ASP A 978 -28.21 -16.06 69.44
C ASP A 978 -28.54 -17.45 70.03
N ALA A 979 -29.33 -18.27 69.33
CA ALA A 979 -29.61 -19.66 69.74
C ALA A 979 -28.47 -20.64 69.42
N LEU A 980 -27.52 -20.25 68.58
CA LEU A 980 -26.36 -21.06 68.15
C LEU A 980 -25.06 -20.70 68.89
N LEU A 981 -25.08 -19.59 69.64
CA LEU A 981 -24.08 -19.15 70.60
C LEU A 981 -24.39 -19.75 71.97
#